data_AF-A0A5I0BQD3-F1
#
_entry.id   AF-A0A5I0BQD3-F1
#
_cell.length_a   1.000
_cell.length_b   1.000
_cell.length_c   1.000
_cell.angle_alpha   90.00
_cell.angle_beta   90.00
_cell.angle_gamma   90.00
#
_symmetry.space_group_name_H-M   'P 1'
#
loop_
_entity.id
_entity.type
_entity.pdbx_description
1 polymer ?
#
loop_
_entity_poly.entity_id
_entity_poly.type
_entity_poly.pdbx_seq_one_letter_code
_entity_poly.pdbx_strand_id
1 'polypeptide(L)'
;MSDIIYLKIVGERQGMISEGCGSEPSVGNRYQTGHENEIFVFSLQALVSSTVDGVNHHGIRFCKPIDKSSPLFAQAINNNERCSLDFSFYRINRWGRWEEYYHIEVRGAGITTYTMHSQTAGIPEEFITIHYDYIRSKHLIANTEYSVLLTPENYNRLFPATLPVVEPPDIPAKKREIVLTIGVFFDGTGNNLLNTNLRMQKCNPENYGLDARTLKEFNQRCIKKTGFDGTEAGSYLNYYTNIYWLNKLYHIDVKIDDELVHIQKKIYIEGIGTENNKADSLWGMGLGNNDTGVIAKTDRAMIQLRRILTEVTGALQSKDITIASLQFDVFGFSRGAAAARHFTNRVFEQDPVLVRTIATAFQPVEYLGKPAGEVQFLGLFDTVTAVGGMLDGLDPHDGNNLAVKIGLPPGVAKQVFHLTAMHECRYNFCLNSVKAQWPELSLPGAHADIGGGYNPQEEEYLFLSRPAVETVLADVPTEATGVYQKAVQQAETLPYYFALAPMLPSGVMKVETNTDEKVSPDHLGNAKKRVAAAVTFQRIVSNDWSKVALRVMYEVAKEAGVVFDAMQENNDYSWPTELDAICQKALSQAKNAFNGANSLQFSSDELNTIGKYIHCSANWNAVDYHLKNNISSAVSSSETFSFVNRPDENWTRTVYDMAGNPQK
;
A
#
# COMPACT_ATOMS: atom_id res chain seq x y z
N MET A 1 12.29 12.54 -38.64
CA MET A 1 13.57 12.95 -39.25
C MET A 1 14.27 11.65 -39.65
N SER A 2 14.59 11.46 -40.94
CA SER A 2 15.10 10.18 -41.47
C SER A 2 16.63 10.02 -41.36
N ASP A 3 17.36 11.14 -41.24
CA ASP A 3 18.82 11.17 -41.26
C ASP A 3 19.32 12.19 -40.22
N ILE A 4 20.29 11.81 -39.40
CA ILE A 4 20.90 12.67 -38.37
C ILE A 4 22.41 12.42 -38.32
N ILE A 5 23.14 13.49 -38.00
CA ILE A 5 24.59 13.46 -37.77
C ILE A 5 24.83 13.80 -36.29
N TYR A 6 25.65 12.99 -35.63
CA TYR A 6 26.16 13.25 -34.30
C TYR A 6 27.63 13.63 -34.36
N LEU A 7 28.05 14.53 -33.48
CA LEU A 7 29.45 14.94 -33.33
C LEU A 7 29.92 14.69 -31.90
N LYS A 8 31.00 13.93 -31.78
CA LYS A 8 31.82 13.89 -30.56
C LYS A 8 33.06 14.75 -30.78
N ILE A 9 33.39 15.60 -29.81
CA ILE A 9 34.55 16.51 -29.90
C ILE A 9 35.35 16.46 -28.60
N VAL A 10 36.67 16.30 -28.75
CA VAL A 10 37.63 16.32 -27.66
C VAL A 10 38.68 17.40 -27.95
N GLY A 11 38.77 18.39 -27.07
CA GLY A 11 39.81 19.41 -27.12
C GLY A 11 41.04 19.00 -26.32
N GLU A 12 42.23 19.35 -26.79
CA GLU A 12 43.50 19.07 -26.09
C GLU A 12 43.58 19.74 -24.70
N ARG A 13 42.83 20.81 -24.45
CA ARG A 13 42.79 21.55 -23.16
C ARG A 13 41.49 21.33 -22.41
N GLN A 14 40.36 21.33 -23.11
CA GLN A 14 39.02 21.26 -22.52
C GLN A 14 38.55 19.82 -22.27
N GLY A 15 39.24 18.80 -22.79
CA GLY A 15 38.77 17.42 -22.70
C GLY A 15 37.52 17.20 -23.56
N MET A 16 36.55 16.43 -23.07
CA MET A 16 35.33 16.06 -23.81
C MET A 16 34.37 17.26 -23.95
N ILE A 17 34.57 18.08 -24.98
CA ILE A 17 33.73 19.26 -25.27
C ILE A 17 32.26 18.86 -25.53
N SER A 18 32.01 17.67 -26.09
CA SER A 18 30.65 17.20 -26.36
C SER A 18 29.93 16.59 -25.13
N GLU A 19 30.58 16.50 -23.97
CA GLU A 19 30.00 15.87 -22.78
C GLU A 19 28.69 16.54 -22.35
N GLY A 20 27.62 15.76 -22.22
CA GLY A 20 26.28 16.22 -21.84
C GLY A 20 25.58 17.12 -22.87
N CYS A 21 26.08 17.27 -24.09
CA CYS A 21 25.49 18.16 -25.09
C CYS A 21 24.14 17.66 -25.64
N GLY A 22 23.93 16.34 -25.70
CA GLY A 22 22.67 15.74 -26.14
C GLY A 22 21.64 15.56 -25.03
N SER A 23 21.90 16.05 -23.82
CA SER A 23 21.03 15.90 -22.65
C SER A 23 19.88 16.92 -22.60
N GLU A 24 18.83 16.62 -21.83
CA GLU A 24 17.67 17.51 -21.62
C GLU A 24 18.07 18.91 -21.13
N PRO A 25 18.97 19.09 -20.13
CA PRO A 25 19.43 20.43 -19.72
C PRO A 25 20.11 21.23 -20.84
N SER A 26 20.65 20.56 -21.87
CA SER A 26 21.42 21.19 -22.95
C SER A 26 20.53 21.59 -24.14
N VAL A 27 19.68 20.68 -24.63
CA VAL A 27 18.90 20.87 -25.87
C VAL A 27 17.38 20.84 -25.66
N GLY A 28 16.91 20.76 -24.41
CA GLY A 28 15.50 20.68 -24.06
C GLY A 28 14.82 19.48 -24.72
N ASN A 29 13.60 19.67 -25.22
CA ASN A 29 12.77 18.62 -25.85
C ASN A 29 13.39 17.94 -27.09
N ARG A 30 14.59 18.35 -27.54
CA ARG A 30 15.32 17.70 -28.64
C ARG A 30 16.30 16.64 -28.17
N TYR A 31 16.43 16.42 -26.86
CA TYR A 31 17.31 15.39 -26.31
C TYR A 31 16.93 14.01 -26.85
N GLN A 32 17.94 13.16 -27.03
CA GLN A 32 17.75 11.76 -27.44
C GLN A 32 18.57 10.86 -26.52
N THR A 33 17.89 9.87 -25.93
CA THR A 33 18.54 8.88 -25.06
C THR A 33 19.58 8.08 -25.83
N GLY A 34 20.76 7.91 -25.24
CA GLY A 34 21.91 7.20 -25.84
C GLY A 34 22.88 8.09 -26.60
N HIS A 35 22.58 9.39 -26.76
CA HIS A 35 23.42 10.38 -27.44
C HIS A 35 23.77 11.57 -26.51
N GLU A 36 23.77 11.37 -25.19
CA GLU A 36 23.91 12.44 -24.20
C GLU A 36 25.25 13.18 -24.31
N ASN A 37 26.31 12.51 -24.76
CA ASN A 37 27.67 13.05 -24.89
C ASN A 37 28.04 13.43 -26.33
N GLU A 38 27.03 13.60 -27.18
CA GLU A 38 27.19 13.96 -28.58
C GLU A 38 26.38 15.22 -28.92
N ILE A 39 26.87 15.94 -29.92
CA ILE A 39 26.26 17.18 -30.41
C ILE A 39 25.42 16.85 -31.65
N PHE A 40 24.21 17.40 -31.73
CA PHE A 40 23.38 17.35 -32.93
C PHE A 40 23.97 18.24 -34.03
N VAL A 41 24.20 17.66 -35.21
CA VAL A 41 24.67 18.40 -36.40
C VAL A 41 23.56 18.44 -37.44
N PHE A 42 23.05 19.64 -37.72
CA PHE A 42 21.98 19.89 -38.69
C PHE A 42 22.48 19.82 -40.14
N SER A 43 23.72 20.21 -40.39
CA SER A 43 24.34 20.06 -41.70
C SER A 43 25.86 19.99 -41.59
N LEU A 44 26.49 19.29 -42.55
CA LEU A 44 27.94 19.20 -42.69
C LEU A 44 28.31 19.37 -44.16
N GLN A 45 29.27 20.23 -44.43
CA GLN A 45 29.84 20.51 -45.73
C GLN A 45 31.36 20.31 -45.65
N ALA A 46 31.88 19.38 -46.45
CA ALA A 46 33.31 19.19 -46.66
C ALA A 46 33.62 19.49 -48.13
N LEU A 47 34.60 20.35 -48.41
CA LEU A 47 35.01 20.70 -49.77
C LEU A 47 36.49 20.36 -49.98
N VAL A 48 36.73 19.56 -51.02
CA VAL A 48 38.08 19.22 -51.50
C VAL A 48 38.15 19.61 -52.98
N SER A 49 39.16 20.38 -53.37
CA SER A 49 39.38 20.80 -54.75
C SER A 49 40.77 20.37 -55.22
N SER A 50 40.89 19.93 -56.48
CA SER A 50 42.19 19.68 -57.10
C SER A 50 42.63 20.90 -57.91
N THR A 51 43.91 21.27 -57.81
CA THR A 51 44.55 22.26 -58.69
C THR A 51 45.35 21.60 -59.81
N VAL A 52 45.08 20.32 -60.12
CA VAL A 52 45.84 19.46 -61.04
C VAL A 52 47.24 19.07 -60.54
N ASP A 53 47.95 19.97 -59.84
CA ASP A 53 49.27 19.71 -59.23
C ASP A 53 49.22 19.38 -57.72
N GLY A 54 48.03 19.42 -57.11
CA GLY A 54 47.83 19.17 -55.69
C GLY A 54 46.35 19.14 -55.27
N VAL A 55 46.08 18.56 -54.11
CA VAL A 55 44.75 18.52 -53.50
C VAL A 55 44.68 19.56 -52.40
N ASN A 56 43.70 20.47 -52.49
CA ASN A 56 43.45 21.50 -51.48
C ASN A 56 42.20 21.14 -50.67
N HIS A 57 42.37 21.02 -49.35
CA HIS A 57 41.30 20.76 -48.40
C HIS A 57 40.82 22.09 -47.80
N HIS A 58 39.57 22.46 -48.07
CA HIS A 58 38.99 23.74 -47.61
C HIS A 58 38.43 23.68 -46.18
N GLY A 59 38.74 22.61 -45.43
CA GLY A 59 38.19 22.36 -44.10
C GLY A 59 36.81 21.69 -44.12
N ILE A 60 36.21 21.58 -42.94
CA ILE A 60 34.82 21.13 -42.74
C ILE A 60 34.05 22.28 -42.14
N ARG A 61 32.87 22.58 -42.69
CA ARG A 61 31.90 23.49 -42.10
C ARG A 61 30.67 22.71 -41.67
N PHE A 62 30.21 22.89 -40.45
CA PHE A 62 29.01 22.25 -39.96
C PHE A 62 28.11 23.23 -39.19
N CYS A 63 26.82 22.90 -39.11
CA CYS A 63 25.81 23.64 -38.39
C CYS A 63 25.26 22.81 -37.22
N LYS A 64 25.13 23.41 -36.04
CA LYS A 64 24.56 22.79 -34.83
C LYS A 64 23.58 23.76 -34.14
N PRO A 65 22.66 23.31 -33.28
CA PRO A 65 21.90 24.24 -32.44
C PRO A 65 22.78 24.86 -31.36
N ILE A 66 22.32 25.93 -30.72
CA ILE A 66 22.90 26.36 -29.43
C ILE A 66 22.66 25.25 -28.40
N ASP A 67 23.72 24.83 -27.71
CA ASP A 67 23.70 23.76 -26.70
C ASP A 67 24.80 24.01 -25.63
N LYS A 68 25.03 23.04 -24.73
CA LYS A 68 26.07 23.13 -23.68
C LYS A 68 27.48 23.39 -24.23
N SER A 69 27.81 22.94 -25.44
CA SER A 69 29.15 23.13 -26.04
C SER A 69 29.36 24.50 -26.67
N SER A 70 28.30 25.29 -26.90
CA SER A 70 28.38 26.62 -27.51
C SER A 70 29.46 27.53 -26.89
N PRO A 71 29.50 27.75 -25.56
CA PRO A 71 30.59 28.53 -24.95
C PRO A 71 31.98 27.86 -25.05
N LEU A 72 32.03 26.53 -25.14
CA LEU A 72 33.28 25.75 -25.25
C LEU A 72 33.90 25.87 -26.65
N PHE A 73 33.08 25.97 -27.70
CA PHE A 73 33.55 26.30 -29.06
C PHE A 73 34.14 27.71 -29.11
N ALA A 74 33.49 28.69 -28.45
CA ALA A 74 34.00 30.05 -28.34
C ALA A 74 35.34 30.09 -27.57
N GLN A 75 35.49 29.27 -26.54
CA GLN A 75 36.74 29.12 -25.80
C GLN A 75 37.83 28.45 -26.64
N ALA A 76 37.50 27.40 -27.40
CA ALA A 76 38.44 26.66 -28.24
C ALA A 76 39.01 27.55 -29.36
N ILE A 77 38.17 28.34 -30.05
CA ILE A 77 38.65 29.28 -31.07
C ILE A 77 39.53 30.38 -30.46
N ASN A 78 39.11 30.97 -29.32
CA ASN A 78 39.89 32.02 -28.65
C ASN A 78 41.29 31.54 -28.23
N ASN A 79 41.40 30.26 -27.87
CA ASN A 79 42.63 29.66 -27.39
C ASN A 79 43.46 28.96 -28.48
N ASN A 80 43.02 29.00 -29.74
CA ASN A 80 43.58 28.20 -30.84
C ASN A 80 43.78 26.73 -30.45
N GLU A 81 42.80 26.19 -29.72
CA GLU A 81 42.84 24.82 -29.23
C GLU A 81 42.72 23.84 -30.40
N ARG A 82 43.52 22.77 -30.34
CA ARG A 82 43.41 21.65 -31.27
C ARG A 82 42.45 20.62 -30.71
N CYS A 83 41.63 20.07 -31.59
CA CYS A 83 40.58 19.12 -31.25
C CYS A 83 40.64 17.88 -32.14
N SER A 84 40.08 16.79 -31.63
CA SER A 84 39.66 15.64 -32.41
C SER A 84 38.14 15.65 -32.51
N LEU A 85 37.62 15.40 -33.71
CA LEU A 85 36.19 15.39 -34.00
C LEU A 85 35.82 14.08 -34.69
N ASP A 86 34.75 13.46 -34.21
CA ASP A 86 34.18 12.23 -34.76
C ASP A 86 32.72 12.49 -35.15
N PHE A 87 32.44 12.46 -36.45
CA PHE A 87 31.09 12.62 -37.00
C PHE A 87 30.50 11.26 -37.36
N SER A 88 29.37 10.91 -36.75
CA SER A 88 28.64 9.67 -36.99
C SER A 88 27.32 9.94 -37.71
N PHE A 89 27.15 9.33 -38.87
CA PHE A 89 25.99 9.52 -39.74
C PHE A 89 25.04 8.34 -39.61
N TYR A 90 23.79 8.65 -39.27
CA TYR A 90 22.71 7.67 -39.13
C TYR A 90 21.68 7.82 -40.25
N ARG A 91 21.14 6.68 -40.67
CA ARG A 91 20.01 6.59 -41.60
C ARG A 91 19.00 5.55 -41.13
N ILE A 92 17.79 5.60 -41.67
CA ILE A 92 16.83 4.50 -41.53
C ILE A 92 17.17 3.36 -42.49
N ASN A 93 17.35 2.16 -41.95
CA ASN A 93 17.62 0.96 -42.73
C ASN A 93 16.33 0.32 -43.28
N ARG A 94 16.48 -0.75 -44.08
CA ARG A 94 15.35 -1.46 -44.71
C ARG A 94 14.31 -2.02 -43.74
N TRP A 95 14.62 -2.10 -42.44
CA TRP A 95 13.73 -2.60 -41.39
C TRP A 95 13.11 -1.47 -40.55
N GLY A 96 13.29 -0.20 -40.95
CA GLY A 96 12.77 0.94 -40.21
C GLY A 96 13.56 1.31 -38.95
N ARG A 97 14.76 0.74 -38.76
CA ARG A 97 15.64 1.02 -37.61
C ARG A 97 16.75 1.98 -37.98
N TRP A 98 17.22 2.74 -37.00
CA TRP A 98 18.41 3.57 -37.13
C TRP A 98 19.66 2.69 -37.25
N GLU A 99 20.52 3.00 -38.22
CA GLU A 99 21.85 2.40 -38.34
C GLU A 99 22.89 3.48 -38.62
N GLU A 100 24.01 3.42 -37.90
CA GLU A 100 25.20 4.19 -38.24
C GLU A 100 25.81 3.60 -39.52
N TYR A 101 25.90 4.39 -40.59
CA TYR A 101 26.33 3.86 -41.89
C TYR A 101 27.59 4.54 -42.44
N TYR A 102 27.93 5.73 -41.97
CA TYR A 102 29.08 6.51 -42.41
C TYR A 102 29.71 7.25 -41.24
N HIS A 103 31.04 7.34 -41.23
CA HIS A 103 31.81 7.92 -40.14
C HIS A 103 32.94 8.79 -40.69
N ILE A 104 33.11 10.00 -40.14
CA ILE A 104 34.23 10.90 -40.45
C ILE A 104 34.99 11.23 -39.18
N GLU A 105 36.25 10.80 -39.12
CA GLU A 105 37.19 11.09 -38.06
C GLU A 105 38.13 12.21 -38.52
N VAL A 106 38.34 13.21 -37.66
CA VAL A 106 39.20 14.35 -37.90
C VAL A 106 40.14 14.54 -36.71
N ARG A 107 41.45 14.70 -36.98
CA ARG A 107 42.46 14.95 -35.93
C ARG A 107 43.26 16.22 -36.21
N GLY A 108 43.74 16.84 -35.13
CA GLY A 108 44.47 18.11 -35.21
C GLY A 108 43.60 19.25 -35.70
N ALA A 109 42.29 19.16 -35.50
CA ALA A 109 41.37 20.19 -35.98
C ALA A 109 41.54 21.49 -35.21
N GLY A 110 41.59 22.62 -35.89
CA GLY A 110 41.48 23.94 -35.25
C GLY A 110 40.23 24.65 -35.77
N ILE A 111 39.52 25.34 -34.88
CA ILE A 111 38.35 26.13 -35.28
C ILE A 111 38.84 27.42 -35.95
N THR A 112 38.44 27.64 -37.19
CA THR A 112 38.82 28.83 -37.98
C THR A 112 37.71 29.88 -37.99
N THR A 113 36.45 29.48 -37.85
CA THR A 113 35.31 30.40 -37.84
C THR A 113 34.23 29.84 -36.93
N TYR A 114 33.63 30.71 -36.13
CA TYR A 114 32.46 30.43 -35.32
C TYR A 114 31.46 31.58 -35.54
N THR A 115 30.23 31.26 -35.91
CA THR A 115 29.17 32.25 -36.14
C THR A 115 27.85 31.75 -35.60
N MET A 116 27.24 32.52 -34.71
CA MET A 116 25.92 32.24 -34.16
C MET A 116 24.88 33.08 -34.92
N HIS A 117 23.81 32.43 -35.35
CA HIS A 117 22.68 33.04 -36.05
C HIS A 117 21.37 32.70 -35.34
N SER A 118 20.59 33.71 -34.95
CA SER A 118 19.30 33.53 -34.29
C SER A 118 18.24 34.38 -34.98
N GLN A 119 17.06 33.78 -35.21
CA GLN A 119 15.91 34.43 -35.83
C GLN A 119 14.68 34.26 -34.94
N THR A 120 13.75 35.21 -34.98
CA THR A 120 12.53 35.22 -34.13
C THR A 120 11.64 34.00 -34.34
N ALA A 121 11.71 33.36 -35.51
CA ALA A 121 11.01 32.12 -35.84
C ALA A 121 12.02 31.10 -36.40
N GLY A 122 12.59 30.27 -35.52
CA GLY A 122 13.57 29.25 -35.89
C GLY A 122 14.30 28.68 -34.68
N ILE A 123 15.09 27.62 -34.90
CA ILE A 123 16.06 27.16 -33.91
C ILE A 123 17.29 28.06 -34.05
N PRO A 124 17.85 28.62 -32.96
CA PRO A 124 19.14 29.29 -33.02
C PRO A 124 20.25 28.33 -33.47
N GLU A 125 21.01 28.74 -34.46
CA GLU A 125 22.02 27.92 -35.15
C GLU A 125 23.42 28.48 -34.96
N GLU A 126 24.41 27.59 -34.95
CA GLU A 126 25.82 27.91 -34.91
C GLU A 126 26.51 27.25 -36.10
N PHE A 127 27.24 28.06 -36.88
CA PHE A 127 28.06 27.61 -37.99
C PHE A 127 29.52 27.61 -37.56
N ILE A 128 30.14 26.44 -37.60
CA ILE A 128 31.53 26.22 -37.22
C ILE A 128 32.31 25.73 -38.43
N THR A 129 33.43 26.38 -38.71
CA THR A 129 34.41 25.95 -39.72
C THR A 129 35.68 25.51 -39.02
N ILE A 130 36.22 24.36 -39.42
CA ILE A 130 37.47 23.80 -38.91
C ILE A 130 38.45 23.56 -40.06
N HIS A 131 39.73 23.83 -39.82
CA HIS A 131 40.82 23.19 -40.56
C HIS A 131 41.28 21.95 -39.80
N TYR A 132 41.99 21.04 -40.46
CA TYR A 132 42.44 19.79 -39.85
C TYR A 132 43.75 19.32 -40.44
N ASP A 133 44.44 18.47 -39.68
CA ASP A 133 45.71 17.87 -40.09
C ASP A 133 45.51 16.47 -40.66
N TYR A 134 44.48 15.75 -40.20
CA TYR A 134 44.12 14.43 -40.68
C TYR A 134 42.61 14.29 -40.81
N ILE A 135 42.16 13.59 -41.84
CA ILE A 135 40.78 13.16 -42.02
C ILE A 135 40.73 11.71 -42.46
N ARG A 136 39.76 10.97 -41.92
CA ARG A 136 39.37 9.64 -42.37
C ARG A 136 37.87 9.58 -42.54
N SER A 137 37.42 9.11 -43.69
CA SER A 137 36.00 8.87 -43.97
C SER A 137 35.80 7.39 -44.27
N LYS A 138 34.82 6.76 -43.62
CA LYS A 138 34.53 5.34 -43.78
C LYS A 138 33.04 5.10 -43.94
N HIS A 139 32.66 4.36 -44.98
CA HIS A 139 31.32 3.79 -45.09
C HIS A 139 31.32 2.44 -44.36
N LEU A 140 30.58 2.36 -43.25
CA LEU A 140 30.60 1.20 -42.34
C LEU A 140 29.92 -0.02 -42.95
N ILE A 141 28.78 0.17 -43.64
CA ILE A 141 28.01 -0.93 -44.23
C ILE A 141 28.63 -1.45 -45.54
N ALA A 142 29.13 -0.55 -46.40
CA ALA A 142 29.78 -0.91 -47.66
C ALA A 142 31.29 -1.19 -47.51
N ASN A 143 31.84 -0.96 -46.32
CA ASN A 143 33.24 -1.17 -45.95
C ASN A 143 34.26 -0.51 -46.89
N THR A 144 33.97 0.70 -47.38
CA THR A 144 34.92 1.53 -48.13
C THR A 144 35.50 2.62 -47.22
N GLU A 145 36.77 2.94 -47.40
CA GLU A 145 37.44 3.97 -46.60
C GLU A 145 38.38 4.85 -47.43
N TYR A 146 38.52 6.09 -46.98
CA TYR A 146 39.46 7.08 -47.46
C TYR A 146 40.12 7.74 -46.25
N SER A 147 41.43 7.95 -46.28
CA SER A 147 42.10 8.78 -45.28
C SER A 147 43.27 9.53 -45.88
N VAL A 148 43.57 10.70 -45.33
CA VAL A 148 44.72 11.51 -45.72
C VAL A 148 45.26 12.28 -44.53
N LEU A 149 46.60 12.32 -44.44
CA LEU A 149 47.34 13.16 -43.52
C LEU A 149 47.92 14.35 -44.30
N LEU A 150 47.45 15.55 -43.99
CA LEU A 150 47.81 16.79 -44.67
C LEU A 150 49.12 17.39 -44.14
N THR A 151 49.46 17.13 -42.87
CA THR A 151 50.70 17.60 -42.23
C THR A 151 51.51 16.42 -41.68
N PRO A 152 52.29 15.72 -42.53
CA PRO A 152 53.09 14.56 -42.12
C PRO A 152 54.04 14.82 -40.95
N GLU A 153 54.53 16.05 -40.80
CA GLU A 153 55.37 16.51 -39.69
C GLU A 153 54.69 16.37 -38.32
N ASN A 154 53.35 16.37 -38.27
CA ASN A 154 52.57 16.24 -37.05
C ASN A 154 52.20 14.79 -36.71
N TYR A 155 52.65 13.79 -37.50
CA TYR A 155 52.25 12.39 -37.37
C TYR A 155 52.33 11.86 -35.93
N ASN A 156 53.48 12.02 -35.26
CA ASN A 156 53.69 11.48 -33.91
C ASN A 156 52.81 12.13 -32.84
N ARG A 157 52.36 13.38 -33.07
CA ARG A 157 51.41 14.08 -32.19
C ARG A 157 49.99 13.57 -32.41
N LEU A 158 49.61 13.33 -33.66
CA LEU A 158 48.27 12.89 -34.05
C LEU A 158 48.04 11.37 -33.82
N PHE A 159 49.12 10.59 -33.84
CA PHE A 159 49.14 9.13 -33.71
C PHE A 159 50.28 8.68 -32.77
N PRO A 160 50.18 8.95 -31.46
CA PRO A 160 51.23 8.54 -30.51
C PRO A 160 51.40 7.01 -30.48
N ALA A 161 52.65 6.53 -30.58
CA ALA A 161 53.01 5.10 -30.67
C ALA A 161 52.64 4.26 -29.43
N THR A 162 52.34 4.93 -28.33
CA THR A 162 51.64 4.39 -27.17
C THR A 162 50.64 5.45 -26.79
N LEU A 163 49.36 5.22 -27.11
CA LEU A 163 48.30 5.95 -26.42
C LEU A 163 48.48 5.60 -24.94
N PRO A 164 48.58 6.57 -24.02
CA PRO A 164 47.97 6.32 -22.72
C PRO A 164 46.55 5.90 -23.11
N VAL A 165 46.19 4.67 -22.78
CA VAL A 165 44.77 4.38 -22.60
C VAL A 165 44.40 5.33 -21.46
N VAL A 166 43.93 6.53 -21.81
CA VAL A 166 42.96 7.20 -20.97
C VAL A 166 41.81 6.22 -21.06
N GLU A 167 41.82 5.25 -20.14
CA GLU A 167 40.60 4.54 -19.83
C GLU A 167 39.59 5.68 -19.65
N PRO A 168 38.48 5.70 -20.42
CA PRO A 168 37.44 6.69 -20.17
C PRO A 168 37.26 6.68 -18.66
N PRO A 169 37.33 7.85 -17.97
CA PRO A 169 37.30 7.89 -16.51
C PRO A 169 36.17 6.98 -16.12
N ASP A 170 36.52 5.86 -15.46
CA ASP A 170 35.69 4.66 -15.35
C ASP A 170 34.27 5.15 -15.16
N ILE A 171 33.48 5.22 -16.26
CA ILE A 171 32.11 5.72 -16.14
C ILE A 171 31.56 4.57 -15.36
N PRO A 172 31.30 4.71 -14.04
CA PRO A 172 30.90 3.57 -13.27
C PRO A 172 29.70 3.06 -14.04
N ALA A 173 29.79 1.83 -14.58
CA ALA A 173 28.75 1.28 -15.42
C ALA A 173 27.46 1.59 -14.67
N LYS A 174 26.56 2.38 -15.28
CA LYS A 174 25.50 3.04 -14.50
C LYS A 174 24.78 1.92 -13.77
N LYS A 175 25.03 1.83 -12.45
CA LYS A 175 24.60 0.68 -11.67
C LYS A 175 23.12 0.58 -11.90
N ARG A 176 22.64 -0.64 -12.15
CA ARG A 176 21.23 -0.83 -12.42
C ARG A 176 20.46 -0.33 -11.20
N GLU A 177 19.69 0.72 -11.39
CA GLU A 177 18.86 1.30 -10.35
C GLU A 177 17.61 0.45 -10.17
N ILE A 178 17.34 0.05 -8.93
CA ILE A 178 16.14 -0.69 -8.58
C ILE A 178 15.33 0.06 -7.51
N VAL A 179 14.01 -0.12 -7.57
CA VAL A 179 13.12 0.26 -6.48
C VAL A 179 12.84 -0.99 -5.63
N LEU A 180 12.93 -0.87 -4.31
CA LEU A 180 12.53 -1.94 -3.38
C LEU A 180 11.25 -1.52 -2.66
N THR A 181 10.16 -2.26 -2.85
CA THR A 181 8.89 -2.04 -2.14
C THR A 181 8.62 -3.16 -1.15
N ILE A 182 8.28 -2.80 0.08
CA ILE A 182 7.90 -3.74 1.14
C ILE A 182 6.44 -3.52 1.52
N GLY A 183 5.60 -4.53 1.25
CA GLY A 183 4.24 -4.60 1.78
C GLY A 183 4.27 -4.89 3.28
N VAL A 184 3.62 -4.05 4.09
CA VAL A 184 3.55 -4.19 5.55
C VAL A 184 2.09 -4.37 5.97
N PHE A 185 1.76 -5.57 6.43
CA PHE A 185 0.38 -5.96 6.71
C PHE A 185 0.13 -6.14 8.22
N PHE A 186 -0.64 -5.25 8.84
CA PHE A 186 -1.01 -5.30 10.26
C PHE A 186 -2.43 -5.82 10.46
N ASP A 187 -2.58 -7.03 11.01
CA ASP A 187 -3.90 -7.64 11.18
C ASP A 187 -4.70 -7.07 12.36
N GLY A 188 -6.01 -7.32 12.37
CA GLY A 188 -6.96 -6.84 13.38
C GLY A 188 -6.80 -7.51 14.74
N THR A 189 -7.26 -6.85 15.80
CA THR A 189 -7.23 -7.37 17.18
C THR A 189 -7.80 -8.78 17.26
N GLY A 190 -7.10 -9.69 17.93
CA GLY A 190 -7.56 -11.06 18.11
C GLY A 190 -7.55 -11.89 16.83
N ASN A 191 -6.96 -11.42 15.73
CA ASN A 191 -6.73 -12.24 14.54
C ASN A 191 -5.27 -12.68 14.46
N ASN A 192 -5.07 -13.96 14.22
CA ASN A 192 -3.74 -14.53 14.07
C ASN A 192 -3.76 -15.65 13.03
N LEU A 193 -3.13 -15.39 11.90
CA LEU A 193 -3.03 -16.35 10.79
C LEU A 193 -2.54 -17.74 11.23
N LEU A 194 -1.49 -17.83 12.03
CA LEU A 194 -0.92 -19.12 12.43
C LEU A 194 -1.86 -19.87 13.36
N ASN A 195 -2.55 -19.17 14.26
CA ASN A 195 -3.53 -19.78 15.16
C ASN A 195 -4.77 -20.27 14.39
N THR A 196 -5.28 -19.47 13.44
CA THR A 196 -6.37 -19.86 12.54
C THR A 196 -5.97 -21.08 11.69
N ASN A 197 -4.78 -21.07 11.08
CA ASN A 197 -4.26 -22.20 10.30
C ASN A 197 -4.16 -23.47 11.15
N LEU A 198 -3.70 -23.34 12.40
CA LEU A 198 -3.59 -24.46 13.32
C LEU A 198 -4.97 -25.04 13.65
N ARG A 199 -6.00 -24.20 13.85
CA ARG A 199 -7.39 -24.68 13.96
C ARG A 199 -7.81 -25.40 12.69
N MET A 200 -7.66 -24.78 11.51
CA MET A 200 -8.12 -25.37 10.25
C MET A 200 -7.46 -26.72 9.95
N GLN A 201 -6.20 -26.91 10.35
CA GLN A 201 -5.49 -28.18 10.21
C GLN A 201 -5.93 -29.25 11.23
N LYS A 202 -6.08 -28.88 12.51
CA LYS A 202 -6.37 -29.84 13.59
C LYS A 202 -7.84 -30.13 13.80
N CYS A 203 -8.68 -29.15 13.49
CA CYS A 203 -10.12 -29.12 13.71
C CYS A 203 -10.79 -28.94 12.35
N ASN A 204 -10.71 -29.97 11.49
CA ASN A 204 -11.37 -29.95 10.19
C ASN A 204 -12.67 -30.80 10.22
N PRO A 205 -13.83 -30.15 10.38
CA PRO A 205 -15.14 -30.78 10.32
C PRO A 205 -15.73 -30.89 8.90
N GLU A 206 -15.05 -30.43 7.84
CA GLU A 206 -15.57 -30.41 6.46
C GLU A 206 -16.06 -31.78 5.97
N ASN A 207 -15.61 -32.88 6.59
CA ASN A 207 -16.07 -34.24 6.30
C ASN A 207 -17.45 -34.60 6.91
N TYR A 208 -18.10 -33.70 7.66
CA TYR A 208 -19.28 -34.04 8.47
C TYR A 208 -20.56 -33.26 8.14
N GLY A 209 -20.54 -32.32 7.18
CA GLY A 209 -21.74 -31.60 6.72
C GLY A 209 -22.52 -30.88 7.84
N LEU A 210 -21.81 -30.37 8.84
CA LEU A 210 -22.40 -29.76 10.04
C LEU A 210 -22.98 -28.38 9.75
N ASP A 211 -24.10 -28.04 10.40
CA ASP A 211 -24.62 -26.67 10.39
C ASP A 211 -23.71 -25.69 11.15
N ALA A 212 -23.90 -24.39 10.93
CA ALA A 212 -23.02 -23.34 11.47
C ALA A 212 -22.89 -23.36 13.01
N ARG A 213 -23.98 -23.71 13.71
CA ARG A 213 -23.99 -23.82 15.17
C ARG A 213 -23.14 -24.99 15.64
N THR A 214 -23.38 -26.16 15.07
CA THR A 214 -22.68 -27.40 15.42
C THR A 214 -21.21 -27.29 15.06
N LEU A 215 -20.89 -26.61 13.96
CA LEU A 215 -19.53 -26.28 13.53
C LEU A 215 -18.80 -25.41 14.56
N LYS A 216 -19.45 -24.35 15.06
CA LYS A 216 -18.91 -23.48 16.10
C LYS A 216 -18.64 -24.24 17.40
N GLU A 217 -19.60 -25.04 17.86
CA GLU A 217 -19.45 -25.87 19.05
C GLU A 217 -18.33 -26.92 18.88
N PHE A 218 -18.23 -27.53 17.70
CA PHE A 218 -17.16 -28.48 17.37
C PHE A 218 -15.79 -27.81 17.45
N ASN A 219 -15.61 -26.66 16.79
CA ASN A 219 -14.35 -25.93 16.77
C ASN A 219 -13.93 -25.50 18.19
N GLN A 220 -14.86 -24.99 18.99
CA GLN A 220 -14.62 -24.67 20.40
C GLN A 220 -14.15 -25.89 21.20
N ARG A 221 -14.88 -27.01 21.11
CA ARG A 221 -14.52 -28.25 21.82
C ARG A 221 -13.17 -28.81 21.34
N CYS A 222 -12.86 -28.68 20.05
CA CYS A 222 -11.62 -29.17 19.47
C CYS A 222 -10.41 -28.36 19.96
N ILE A 223 -10.46 -27.03 19.89
CA ILE A 223 -9.37 -26.16 20.37
C ILE A 223 -9.19 -26.28 21.89
N LYS A 224 -10.28 -26.45 22.63
CA LYS A 224 -10.23 -26.76 24.07
C LYS A 224 -9.43 -28.02 24.39
N LYS A 225 -9.48 -29.05 23.55
CA LYS A 225 -8.63 -30.25 23.71
C LYS A 225 -7.15 -29.98 23.46
N THR A 226 -6.82 -28.91 22.73
CA THR A 226 -5.42 -28.48 22.51
C THR A 226 -4.86 -27.61 23.63
N GLY A 227 -5.67 -27.29 24.64
CA GLY A 227 -5.23 -26.57 25.84
C GLY A 227 -5.68 -25.11 25.94
N PHE A 228 -6.42 -24.58 24.95
CA PHE A 228 -6.90 -23.19 24.94
C PHE A 228 -8.43 -23.14 25.09
N ASP A 229 -8.96 -22.35 26.02
CA ASP A 229 -10.41 -22.23 26.28
C ASP A 229 -10.81 -20.75 26.47
N GLY A 230 -12.09 -20.44 26.23
CA GLY A 230 -12.60 -19.07 26.39
C GLY A 230 -11.83 -18.04 25.55
N THR A 231 -11.36 -16.97 26.21
CA THR A 231 -10.67 -15.84 25.56
C THR A 231 -9.30 -16.21 24.99
N GLU A 232 -8.66 -17.25 25.53
CA GLU A 232 -7.35 -17.73 25.06
C GLU A 232 -7.42 -18.37 23.67
N ALA A 233 -8.62 -18.85 23.28
CA ALA A 233 -8.89 -19.50 22.01
C ALA A 233 -9.42 -18.54 20.93
N GLY A 234 -9.60 -17.24 21.23
CA GLY A 234 -10.30 -16.28 20.35
C GLY A 234 -9.80 -16.29 18.91
N SER A 235 -8.50 -16.04 18.72
CA SER A 235 -7.85 -15.99 17.41
C SER A 235 -7.82 -17.31 16.66
N TYR A 236 -7.89 -18.43 17.38
CA TYR A 236 -8.04 -19.74 16.77
C TYR A 236 -9.42 -19.90 16.16
N LEU A 237 -10.47 -19.37 16.80
CA LEU A 237 -11.87 -19.53 16.39
C LEU A 237 -12.34 -18.53 15.32
N ASN A 238 -11.59 -17.47 15.08
CA ASN A 238 -11.84 -16.54 13.99
C ASN A 238 -11.52 -17.14 12.61
N TYR A 239 -11.86 -16.39 11.57
CA TYR A 239 -11.48 -16.66 10.18
C TYR A 239 -10.48 -15.63 9.66
N TYR A 240 -10.10 -15.76 8.39
CA TYR A 240 -9.15 -14.85 7.77
C TYR A 240 -9.73 -13.44 7.55
N THR A 241 -8.89 -12.44 7.80
CA THR A 241 -9.20 -11.02 7.53
C THR A 241 -8.83 -10.63 6.10
N ASN A 242 -9.29 -9.46 5.67
CA ASN A 242 -8.90 -8.86 4.40
C ASN A 242 -7.41 -8.46 4.38
N ILE A 243 -6.78 -8.25 5.55
CA ILE A 243 -5.32 -8.06 5.64
C ILE A 243 -4.58 -9.35 5.25
N TYR A 244 -5.06 -10.50 5.71
CA TYR A 244 -4.52 -11.78 5.25
C TYR A 244 -4.70 -11.96 3.74
N TRP A 245 -5.90 -11.69 3.21
CA TRP A 245 -6.16 -11.89 1.79
C TRP A 245 -5.35 -10.96 0.89
N LEU A 246 -5.21 -9.68 1.27
CA LEU A 246 -4.32 -8.75 0.58
C LEU A 246 -2.87 -9.21 0.68
N ASN A 247 -2.40 -9.66 1.85
CA ASN A 247 -1.05 -10.23 1.98
C ASN A 247 -0.86 -11.47 1.09
N LYS A 248 -1.88 -12.34 0.95
CA LYS A 248 -1.83 -13.51 0.05
C LYS A 248 -1.71 -13.07 -1.41
N LEU A 249 -2.49 -12.07 -1.82
CA LEU A 249 -2.51 -11.53 -3.19
C LEU A 249 -1.31 -10.64 -3.50
N TYR A 250 -0.63 -10.08 -2.49
CA TYR A 250 0.45 -9.12 -2.72
C TYR A 250 1.60 -9.80 -3.45
N HIS A 251 1.94 -9.26 -4.62
CA HIS A 251 2.96 -9.83 -5.48
C HIS A 251 4.30 -9.89 -4.73
N ILE A 252 5.07 -10.95 -4.95
CA ILE A 252 6.42 -11.07 -4.40
C ILE A 252 7.38 -11.56 -5.47
N ASP A 253 8.52 -10.90 -5.58
CA ASP A 253 9.60 -11.37 -6.42
C ASP A 253 10.32 -12.53 -5.71
N VAL A 254 10.09 -13.75 -6.19
CA VAL A 254 10.68 -14.96 -5.62
C VAL A 254 12.16 -15.08 -5.99
N LYS A 255 12.54 -14.61 -7.17
CA LYS A 255 13.92 -14.61 -7.66
C LYS A 255 14.31 -13.20 -8.07
N ILE A 256 15.51 -12.79 -7.65
CA ILE A 256 16.09 -11.51 -8.05
C ILE A 256 16.99 -11.80 -9.26
N ASP A 257 16.44 -11.65 -10.46
CA ASP A 257 17.18 -11.77 -11.72
C ASP A 257 17.87 -10.45 -12.12
N ASP A 258 18.59 -10.50 -13.24
CA ASP A 258 19.39 -9.39 -13.77
C ASP A 258 18.56 -8.44 -14.67
N GLU A 259 17.24 -8.66 -14.82
CA GLU A 259 16.32 -7.81 -15.58
C GLU A 259 15.37 -6.98 -14.69
N LEU A 260 15.09 -7.43 -13.46
CA LEU A 260 14.21 -6.73 -12.51
C LEU A 260 14.68 -5.31 -12.13
N VAL A 261 13.86 -4.32 -12.48
CA VAL A 261 14.01 -2.90 -12.07
C VAL A 261 13.19 -2.55 -10.81
N HIS A 262 12.33 -3.47 -10.36
CA HIS A 262 11.50 -3.34 -9.18
C HIS A 262 11.54 -4.66 -8.42
N ILE A 263 11.68 -4.60 -7.09
CA ILE A 263 11.62 -5.77 -6.21
C ILE A 263 10.54 -5.52 -5.18
N GLN A 264 9.60 -6.46 -5.06
CA GLN A 264 8.52 -6.43 -4.10
C GLN A 264 8.64 -7.59 -3.10
N LYS A 265 8.64 -7.27 -1.81
CA LYS A 265 8.60 -8.23 -0.70
C LYS A 265 7.50 -7.85 0.28
N LYS A 266 7.21 -8.71 1.26
CA LYS A 266 6.16 -8.45 2.25
C LYS A 266 6.49 -8.98 3.64
N ILE A 267 5.98 -8.29 4.66
CA ILE A 267 5.92 -8.73 6.05
C ILE A 267 4.47 -8.73 6.52
N TYR A 268 4.13 -9.71 7.35
CA TYR A 268 2.81 -9.82 7.97
C TYR A 268 2.96 -9.86 9.48
N ILE A 269 2.18 -9.02 10.14
CA ILE A 269 2.21 -8.79 11.58
C ILE A 269 0.84 -9.19 12.13
N GLU A 270 0.85 -10.20 12.98
CA GLU A 270 -0.37 -10.73 13.60
C GLU A 270 -1.05 -9.71 14.51
N GLY A 271 -2.35 -9.87 14.69
CA GLY A 271 -3.21 -8.93 15.39
C GLY A 271 -2.83 -8.63 16.82
N ILE A 272 -3.19 -7.43 17.28
CA ILE A 272 -3.02 -6.99 18.67
C ILE A 272 -3.73 -7.96 19.61
N GLY A 273 -3.08 -8.26 20.74
CA GLY A 273 -3.56 -9.24 21.72
C GLY A 273 -3.32 -10.71 21.36
N THR A 274 -2.63 -11.00 20.25
CA THR A 274 -2.27 -12.37 19.84
C THR A 274 -0.76 -12.55 19.69
N GLU A 275 -0.31 -13.79 19.87
CA GLU A 275 1.02 -14.25 19.48
C GLU A 275 0.95 -15.62 18.79
N ASN A 276 1.88 -15.85 17.87
CA ASN A 276 1.91 -17.07 17.05
C ASN A 276 2.05 -18.32 17.91
N ASN A 277 1.10 -19.24 17.77
CA ASN A 277 1.01 -20.52 18.48
C ASN A 277 0.93 -20.41 20.01
N LYS A 278 0.47 -19.27 20.53
CA LYS A 278 0.27 -19.04 21.98
C LYS A 278 -1.19 -18.72 22.29
N ALA A 279 -1.50 -18.70 23.58
CA ALA A 279 -2.78 -18.23 24.09
C ALA A 279 -2.94 -16.72 23.82
N ASP A 280 -4.16 -16.31 23.49
CA ASP A 280 -4.52 -14.92 23.33
C ASP A 280 -4.52 -14.17 24.67
N SER A 281 -4.09 -12.90 24.64
CA SER A 281 -3.95 -12.07 25.82
C SER A 281 -5.12 -11.08 25.92
N LEU A 282 -6.05 -11.34 26.83
CA LEU A 282 -7.16 -10.42 27.15
C LEU A 282 -6.63 -9.01 27.51
N TRP A 283 -5.58 -8.96 28.33
CA TRP A 283 -4.91 -7.72 28.70
C TRP A 283 -4.24 -7.04 27.50
N GLY A 284 -3.66 -7.81 26.58
CA GLY A 284 -3.09 -7.31 25.33
C GLY A 284 -4.13 -6.81 24.33
N MET A 285 -5.35 -7.35 24.38
CA MET A 285 -6.51 -6.87 23.62
C MET A 285 -7.19 -5.65 24.27
N GLY A 286 -6.92 -5.31 25.52
CA GLY A 286 -7.54 -4.16 26.22
C GLY A 286 -6.60 -2.97 26.39
N LEU A 287 -5.35 -3.26 26.74
CA LEU A 287 -4.29 -2.28 27.04
C LEU A 287 -3.37 -2.20 25.84
N GLY A 288 -3.58 -1.21 24.97
CA GLY A 288 -2.82 -0.99 23.73
C GLY A 288 -1.30 -0.77 23.88
N ASN A 289 -0.74 -0.83 25.10
CA ASN A 289 0.65 -0.53 25.44
C ASN A 289 1.43 -1.71 26.09
N ASN A 290 0.86 -2.93 26.13
CA ASN A 290 1.56 -4.13 26.61
C ASN A 290 2.40 -4.81 25.49
N ASP A 291 3.08 -5.92 25.78
CA ASP A 291 3.96 -6.67 24.85
C ASP A 291 3.29 -7.11 23.51
N THR A 292 1.97 -6.99 23.40
CA THR A 292 1.18 -7.29 22.19
C THR A 292 0.37 -6.10 21.68
N GLY A 293 0.63 -4.90 22.19
CA GLY A 293 -0.06 -3.64 21.85
C GLY A 293 0.43 -3.00 20.54
N VAL A 294 -0.09 -1.82 20.20
CA VAL A 294 0.18 -1.14 18.90
C VAL A 294 1.69 -0.91 18.69
N ILE A 295 2.37 -0.34 19.70
CA ILE A 295 3.80 -0.06 19.62
C ILE A 295 4.59 -1.35 19.45
N ALA A 296 4.32 -2.37 20.27
CA ALA A 296 4.97 -3.66 20.20
C ALA A 296 4.80 -4.35 18.83
N LYS A 297 3.65 -4.20 18.18
CA LYS A 297 3.44 -4.70 16.81
C LYS A 297 4.25 -3.93 15.78
N THR A 298 4.38 -2.61 15.92
CA THR A 298 5.29 -1.84 15.04
C THR A 298 6.76 -2.21 15.27
N ASP A 299 7.17 -2.51 16.50
CA ASP A 299 8.53 -2.99 16.79
C ASP A 299 8.77 -4.40 16.23
N ARG A 300 7.76 -5.27 16.27
CA ARG A 300 7.78 -6.58 15.60
C ARG A 300 7.93 -6.42 14.08
N ALA A 301 7.29 -5.40 13.50
CA ALA A 301 7.48 -5.04 12.10
C ALA A 301 8.93 -4.62 11.81
N MET A 302 9.58 -3.84 12.70
CA MET A 302 11.00 -3.48 12.56
C MET A 302 11.91 -4.71 12.53
N ILE A 303 11.66 -5.69 13.40
CA ILE A 303 12.45 -6.93 13.45
C ILE A 303 12.31 -7.72 12.14
N GLN A 304 11.08 -7.90 11.65
CA GLN A 304 10.85 -8.60 10.39
C GLN A 304 11.42 -7.83 9.19
N LEU A 305 11.29 -6.51 9.19
CA LEU A 305 11.86 -5.63 8.17
C LEU A 305 13.38 -5.79 8.10
N ARG A 306 14.08 -5.73 9.24
CA ARG A 306 15.53 -5.95 9.31
C ARG A 306 15.94 -7.25 8.63
N ARG A 307 15.21 -8.34 8.92
CA ARG A 307 15.47 -9.66 8.32
C ARG A 307 15.33 -9.63 6.80
N ILE A 308 14.20 -9.13 6.28
CA ILE A 308 13.96 -9.08 4.84
C ILE A 308 14.95 -8.17 4.13
N LEU A 309 15.23 -6.99 4.68
CA LEU A 309 16.20 -6.07 4.09
C LEU A 309 17.59 -6.73 4.01
N THR A 310 18.04 -7.40 5.07
CA THR A 310 19.33 -8.11 5.09
C THR A 310 19.37 -9.25 4.07
N GLU A 311 18.26 -10.00 3.90
CA GLU A 311 18.14 -11.07 2.91
C GLU A 311 18.24 -10.52 1.48
N VAL A 312 17.50 -9.45 1.18
CA VAL A 312 17.49 -8.81 -0.13
C VAL A 312 18.85 -8.21 -0.45
N THR A 313 19.44 -7.43 0.46
CA THR A 313 20.75 -6.82 0.21
C THR A 313 21.88 -7.84 0.14
N GLY A 314 21.81 -8.93 0.91
CA GLY A 314 22.74 -10.06 0.78
C GLY A 314 22.67 -10.72 -0.61
N ALA A 315 21.47 -10.87 -1.18
CA ALA A 315 21.28 -11.38 -2.54
C ALA A 315 21.73 -10.38 -3.65
N LEU A 316 21.81 -9.10 -3.32
CA LEU A 316 22.22 -8.02 -4.24
C LEU A 316 23.71 -7.68 -4.13
N GLN A 317 24.40 -8.06 -3.05
CA GLN A 317 25.77 -7.64 -2.75
C GLN A 317 26.79 -7.92 -3.87
N SER A 318 26.61 -9.02 -4.62
CA SER A 318 27.51 -9.40 -5.70
C SER A 318 27.12 -8.83 -7.07
N LYS A 319 26.11 -7.95 -7.13
CA LYS A 319 25.55 -7.41 -8.37
C LYS A 319 25.84 -5.90 -8.46
N ASP A 320 25.97 -5.40 -9.69
CA ASP A 320 26.21 -3.97 -9.96
C ASP A 320 24.91 -3.16 -9.92
N ILE A 321 24.33 -3.07 -8.72
CA ILE A 321 23.00 -2.53 -8.47
C ILE A 321 23.05 -1.42 -7.42
N THR A 322 22.22 -0.41 -7.64
CA THR A 322 21.92 0.63 -6.65
C THR A 322 20.44 0.57 -6.28
N ILE A 323 20.13 0.58 -4.99
CA ILE A 323 18.75 0.75 -4.53
C ILE A 323 18.44 2.24 -4.60
N ALA A 324 17.68 2.64 -5.61
CA ALA A 324 17.30 4.04 -5.83
C ALA A 324 16.27 4.52 -4.80
N SER A 325 15.34 3.65 -4.38
CA SER A 325 14.37 3.97 -3.34
C SER A 325 13.92 2.73 -2.54
N LEU A 326 13.51 2.98 -1.29
CA LEU A 326 12.84 2.01 -0.43
C LEU A 326 11.42 2.53 -0.16
N GLN A 327 10.44 1.76 -0.58
CA GLN A 327 9.03 2.12 -0.55
C GLN A 327 8.24 1.15 0.34
N PHE A 328 7.16 1.63 0.93
CA PHE A 328 6.25 0.82 1.76
C PHE A 328 4.82 0.93 1.27
N ASP A 329 4.16 -0.23 1.11
CA ASP A 329 2.71 -0.31 0.99
C ASP A 329 2.17 -0.85 2.30
N VAL A 330 1.52 -0.01 3.09
CA VAL A 330 1.13 -0.34 4.46
C VAL A 330 -0.37 -0.59 4.50
N PHE A 331 -0.77 -1.72 5.06
CA PHE A 331 -2.18 -2.09 5.22
C PHE A 331 -2.47 -2.40 6.68
N GLY A 332 -3.65 -2.02 7.16
CA GLY A 332 -4.07 -2.40 8.50
C GLY A 332 -5.57 -2.44 8.71
N PHE A 333 -6.02 -3.35 9.58
CA PHE A 333 -7.43 -3.48 9.98
C PHE A 333 -7.60 -3.21 11.48
N SER A 334 -8.65 -2.48 11.87
CA SER A 334 -9.00 -2.25 13.28
C SER A 334 -7.85 -1.55 14.02
N ARG A 335 -7.36 -2.14 15.13
CA ARG A 335 -6.15 -1.66 15.79
C ARG A 335 -4.86 -1.93 15.00
N GLY A 336 -4.86 -2.91 14.10
CA GLY A 336 -3.83 -3.06 13.08
C GLY A 336 -3.78 -1.84 12.15
N ALA A 337 -4.92 -1.20 11.86
CA ALA A 337 -4.95 0.07 11.14
C ALA A 337 -4.35 1.22 11.97
N ALA A 338 -4.55 1.22 13.30
CA ALA A 338 -3.85 2.15 14.18
C ALA A 338 -2.32 1.91 14.18
N ALA A 339 -1.88 0.64 14.17
CA ALA A 339 -0.48 0.28 14.00
C ALA A 339 0.08 0.68 12.63
N ALA A 340 -0.69 0.52 11.55
CA ALA A 340 -0.33 0.98 10.22
C ALA A 340 -0.12 2.50 10.19
N ARG A 341 -1.07 3.27 10.74
CA ARG A 341 -0.95 4.74 10.90
C ARG A 341 0.29 5.12 11.72
N HIS A 342 0.54 4.42 12.81
CA HIS A 342 1.72 4.67 13.65
C HIS A 342 3.03 4.36 12.93
N PHE A 343 3.12 3.22 12.24
CA PHE A 343 4.27 2.85 11.42
C PHE A 343 4.53 3.88 10.32
N THR A 344 3.48 4.35 9.63
CA THR A 344 3.59 5.38 8.60
C THR A 344 4.12 6.70 9.18
N ASN A 345 3.72 7.09 10.39
CA ASN A 345 4.33 8.22 11.09
C ASN A 345 5.80 7.98 11.43
N ARG A 346 6.18 6.78 11.87
CA ARG A 346 7.60 6.45 12.15
C ARG A 346 8.47 6.58 10.90
N VAL A 347 7.96 6.21 9.72
CA VAL A 347 8.62 6.44 8.42
C VAL A 347 8.74 7.93 8.13
N PHE A 348 7.63 8.67 8.21
CA PHE A 348 7.56 10.10 7.90
C PHE A 348 8.47 10.96 8.80
N GLU A 349 8.49 10.66 10.10
CA GLU A 349 9.29 11.38 11.11
C GLU A 349 10.74 10.91 11.18
N GLN A 350 11.14 9.94 10.36
CA GLN A 350 12.48 9.36 10.32
C GLN A 350 12.91 8.80 11.68
N ASP A 351 12.10 7.89 12.24
CA ASP A 351 12.41 7.19 13.49
C ASP A 351 13.88 6.70 13.50
N PRO A 352 14.70 7.11 14.49
CA PRO A 352 16.13 6.79 14.50
C PRO A 352 16.44 5.29 14.51
N VAL A 353 15.57 4.47 15.09
CA VAL A 353 15.71 3.00 15.10
C VAL A 353 15.46 2.45 13.70
N LEU A 354 14.45 2.95 13.00
CA LEU A 354 14.16 2.58 11.61
C LEU A 354 15.30 3.00 10.68
N VAL A 355 15.74 4.26 10.76
CA VAL A 355 16.86 4.79 9.95
C VAL A 355 18.13 3.96 10.16
N ARG A 356 18.48 3.66 11.42
CA ARG A 356 19.64 2.83 11.74
C ARG A 356 19.48 1.41 11.23
N THR A 357 18.27 0.85 11.30
CA THR A 357 17.97 -0.50 10.81
C THR A 357 18.18 -0.60 9.31
N ILE A 358 17.64 0.36 8.54
CA ILE A 358 17.82 0.44 7.08
C ILE A 358 19.30 0.65 6.74
N ALA A 359 19.94 1.65 7.35
CA ALA A 359 21.35 1.95 7.11
C ALA A 359 22.25 0.74 7.39
N THR A 360 21.99 -0.02 8.45
CA THR A 360 22.74 -1.24 8.77
C THR A 360 22.48 -2.35 7.76
N ALA A 361 21.22 -2.60 7.38
CA ALA A 361 20.88 -3.63 6.42
C ALA A 361 21.42 -3.32 5.01
N PHE A 362 21.56 -2.04 4.68
CA PHE A 362 21.97 -1.59 3.34
C PHE A 362 23.47 -1.35 3.22
N GLN A 363 24.27 -1.49 4.28
CA GLN A 363 25.74 -1.40 4.20
C GLN A 363 26.39 -2.18 3.03
N PRO A 364 25.89 -3.37 2.62
CA PRO A 364 26.49 -4.13 1.52
C PRO A 364 26.19 -3.58 0.11
N VAL A 365 25.27 -2.64 -0.05
CA VAL A 365 24.79 -2.14 -1.35
C VAL A 365 24.65 -0.61 -1.35
N GLU A 366 24.71 0.01 -2.52
CA GLU A 366 24.52 1.45 -2.63
C GLU A 366 23.04 1.81 -2.49
N TYR A 367 22.73 2.84 -1.70
CA TYR A 367 21.36 3.32 -1.45
C TYR A 367 21.26 4.83 -1.60
N LEU A 368 20.35 5.29 -2.46
CA LEU A 368 20.14 6.72 -2.77
C LEU A 368 18.81 7.28 -2.24
N GLY A 369 17.97 6.44 -1.63
CA GLY A 369 16.65 6.83 -1.17
C GLY A 369 16.65 7.57 0.17
N LYS A 370 15.44 7.89 0.66
CA LYS A 370 15.26 8.55 1.97
C LYS A 370 15.74 7.65 3.12
N PRO A 371 16.38 8.18 4.17
CA PRO A 371 16.96 7.36 5.25
C PRO A 371 15.98 6.38 5.94
N ALA A 372 14.69 6.72 5.99
CA ALA A 372 13.63 5.90 6.57
C ALA A 372 12.74 5.22 5.52
N GLY A 373 13.05 5.35 4.22
CA GLY A 373 12.16 5.00 3.12
C GLY A 373 10.99 5.99 2.96
N GLU A 374 9.98 5.60 2.18
CA GLU A 374 8.75 6.36 1.96
C GLU A 374 7.52 5.46 1.85
N VAL A 375 6.36 5.95 2.29
CA VAL A 375 5.09 5.21 2.16
C VAL A 375 4.40 5.60 0.86
N GLN A 376 4.17 4.62 -0.02
CA GLN A 376 3.47 4.83 -1.29
C GLN A 376 1.96 4.74 -1.10
N PHE A 377 1.49 3.68 -0.45
CA PHE A 377 0.07 3.50 -0.18
C PHE A 377 -0.17 3.14 1.28
N LEU A 378 -1.17 3.76 1.90
CA LEU A 378 -1.70 3.39 3.20
C LEU A 378 -3.17 2.97 3.06
N GLY A 379 -3.42 1.66 3.09
CA GLY A 379 -4.76 1.07 3.00
C GLY A 379 -5.31 0.70 4.38
N LEU A 380 -6.34 1.40 4.84
CA LEU A 380 -6.92 1.22 6.17
C LEU A 380 -8.29 0.56 6.07
N PHE A 381 -8.55 -0.41 6.95
CA PHE A 381 -9.87 -0.94 7.23
C PHE A 381 -10.26 -0.56 8.66
N ASP A 382 -11.28 0.28 8.76
CA ASP A 382 -12.03 0.58 9.98
C ASP A 382 -11.18 0.81 11.24
N THR A 383 -10.32 1.83 11.21
CA THR A 383 -9.39 2.17 12.31
C THR A 383 -10.12 2.36 13.64
N VAL A 384 -9.75 1.55 14.63
CA VAL A 384 -10.16 1.67 16.04
C VAL A 384 -8.90 1.78 16.88
N THR A 385 -8.87 2.70 17.84
CA THR A 385 -7.67 2.95 18.66
C THR A 385 -7.83 2.46 20.08
N ALA A 386 -9.01 2.66 20.70
CA ALA A 386 -9.41 2.29 22.06
C ALA A 386 -8.30 1.58 22.85
N VAL A 387 -7.37 2.39 23.36
CA VAL A 387 -6.33 2.03 24.33
C VAL A 387 -6.95 2.34 25.67
N GLY A 388 -7.81 1.45 26.19
CA GLY A 388 -8.37 1.62 27.52
C GLY A 388 -7.25 1.50 28.54
N GLY A 389 -6.65 2.61 28.97
CA GLY A 389 -5.64 2.61 30.01
C GLY A 389 -6.27 2.20 31.34
N MET A 390 -5.59 1.33 32.11
CA MET A 390 -6.06 0.91 33.44
C MET A 390 -6.11 2.07 34.45
N LEU A 391 -5.54 3.23 34.10
CA LEU A 391 -5.61 4.49 34.86
C LEU A 391 -6.84 5.35 34.52
N ASP A 392 -7.45 5.16 33.34
CA ASP A 392 -8.59 5.96 32.83
C ASP A 392 -9.93 5.18 32.87
N GLY A 393 -9.98 4.04 33.56
CA GLY A 393 -11.24 3.30 33.77
C GLY A 393 -11.74 2.52 32.55
N LEU A 394 -10.88 2.25 31.56
CA LEU A 394 -11.21 1.51 30.32
C LEU A 394 -12.27 2.20 29.44
N ASP A 395 -12.36 3.53 29.48
CA ASP A 395 -13.28 4.27 28.60
C ASP A 395 -12.67 4.47 27.20
N PRO A 396 -13.18 3.82 26.14
CA PRO A 396 -12.72 4.04 24.77
C PRO A 396 -13.08 5.44 24.24
N HIS A 397 -13.86 6.23 25.00
CA HIS A 397 -14.26 7.58 24.62
C HIS A 397 -13.30 8.69 25.03
N ASP A 398 -12.21 8.38 25.72
CA ASP A 398 -11.12 9.33 25.85
C ASP A 398 -10.35 9.43 24.51
N GLY A 399 -10.09 10.65 24.04
CA GLY A 399 -9.28 10.87 22.84
C GLY A 399 -7.78 10.62 23.07
N ASN A 400 -7.41 10.03 24.21
CA ASN A 400 -6.04 10.01 24.71
C ASN A 400 -5.28 8.78 24.19
N ASN A 401 -4.84 8.84 22.94
CA ASN A 401 -4.13 7.76 22.26
C ASN A 401 -2.67 7.55 22.74
N LEU A 402 -2.36 7.67 24.04
CA LEU A 402 -1.05 7.44 24.69
C LEU A 402 0.06 6.92 23.75
N ALA A 403 1.07 7.73 23.46
CA ALA A 403 2.25 7.45 22.60
C ALA A 403 1.99 6.93 21.16
N VAL A 404 0.78 6.49 20.80
CA VAL A 404 0.40 6.00 19.48
C VAL A 404 0.01 7.17 18.58
N LYS A 405 0.88 7.49 17.63
CA LYS A 405 0.62 8.54 16.62
C LYS A 405 -0.32 8.05 15.54
N ILE A 406 -1.57 8.49 15.60
CA ILE A 406 -2.59 8.18 14.59
C ILE A 406 -2.79 9.31 13.58
N GLY A 407 -2.42 10.55 13.88
CA GLY A 407 -2.50 11.66 12.93
C GLY A 407 -1.74 11.35 11.63
N LEU A 408 -2.24 11.78 10.48
CA LEU A 408 -1.68 11.49 9.16
C LEU A 408 -1.50 12.83 8.45
N PRO A 409 -0.40 13.57 8.72
CA PRO A 409 -0.19 14.87 8.13
C PRO A 409 -0.03 14.78 6.59
N PRO A 410 -0.27 15.86 5.85
CA PRO A 410 -0.02 15.90 4.41
C PRO A 410 1.42 15.47 4.09
N GLY A 411 1.57 14.55 3.12
CA GLY A 411 2.87 13.98 2.73
C GLY A 411 3.35 12.80 3.57
N VAL A 412 2.59 12.33 4.57
CA VAL A 412 2.94 11.12 5.36
C VAL A 412 2.98 9.85 4.51
N ALA A 413 2.16 9.80 3.47
CA ALA A 413 2.15 8.79 2.41
C ALA A 413 1.79 9.46 1.08
N LYS A 414 2.17 8.85 -0.05
CA LYS A 414 1.79 9.34 -1.38
C LYS A 414 0.29 9.23 -1.60
N GLN A 415 -0.33 8.13 -1.14
CA GLN A 415 -1.77 7.92 -1.16
C GLN A 415 -2.25 7.24 0.13
N VAL A 416 -3.43 7.63 0.61
CA VAL A 416 -4.12 7.02 1.75
C VAL A 416 -5.56 6.74 1.33
N PHE A 417 -6.07 5.56 1.68
CA PHE A 417 -7.48 5.22 1.48
C PHE A 417 -8.00 4.42 2.68
N HIS A 418 -9.15 4.83 3.21
CA HIS A 418 -9.75 4.20 4.39
C HIS A 418 -11.17 3.71 4.09
N LEU A 419 -11.39 2.41 4.21
CA LEU A 419 -12.73 1.80 4.23
C LEU A 419 -13.27 1.78 5.66
N THR A 420 -14.47 2.30 5.89
CA THR A 420 -15.11 2.33 7.22
C THR A 420 -16.41 1.56 7.24
N ALA A 421 -16.76 1.02 8.41
CA ALA A 421 -17.98 0.26 8.64
C ALA A 421 -19.17 1.18 8.96
N MET A 422 -20.16 1.18 8.07
CA MET A 422 -21.38 2.00 8.16
C MET A 422 -22.38 1.54 9.21
N HIS A 423 -22.41 0.23 9.52
CA HIS A 423 -23.35 -0.39 10.46
C HIS A 423 -22.65 -0.91 11.73
N GLU A 424 -21.37 -0.60 11.93
CA GLU A 424 -20.71 -0.79 13.21
C GLU A 424 -21.24 0.25 14.21
N CYS A 425 -21.66 -0.17 15.39
CA CYS A 425 -22.29 0.70 16.38
C CYS A 425 -21.99 0.27 17.82
N ARG A 426 -20.96 -0.55 18.05
CA ARG A 426 -20.53 -0.92 19.42
C ARG A 426 -19.83 0.25 20.10
N TYR A 427 -20.10 0.39 21.39
CA TYR A 427 -19.46 1.37 22.28
C TYR A 427 -17.93 1.25 22.25
N ASN A 428 -17.39 0.03 22.25
CA ASN A 428 -15.94 -0.21 22.30
C ASN A 428 -15.20 -0.04 20.96
N PHE A 429 -15.91 0.26 19.87
CA PHE A 429 -15.35 0.27 18.52
C PHE A 429 -15.45 1.65 17.88
N CYS A 430 -15.06 2.72 18.59
CA CYS A 430 -15.08 4.07 18.04
C CYS A 430 -14.17 4.20 16.80
N LEU A 431 -14.71 4.82 15.74
CA LEU A 431 -13.97 5.03 14.50
C LEU A 431 -12.96 6.18 14.68
N ASN A 432 -11.76 6.04 14.14
CA ASN A 432 -10.84 7.16 13.96
C ASN A 432 -10.77 7.50 12.47
N SER A 433 -11.56 8.50 12.05
CA SER A 433 -11.75 8.89 10.66
C SER A 433 -10.56 9.68 10.12
N VAL A 434 -10.24 9.47 8.84
CA VAL A 434 -9.24 10.22 8.06
C VAL A 434 -9.88 11.20 7.08
N LYS A 435 -11.21 11.19 6.96
CA LYS A 435 -12.01 11.93 5.95
C LYS A 435 -11.71 13.43 5.85
N ALA A 436 -11.23 14.05 6.93
CA ALA A 436 -10.88 15.46 6.94
C ALA A 436 -9.71 15.80 6.00
N GLN A 437 -8.82 14.84 5.73
CA GLN A 437 -7.59 15.08 4.97
C GLN A 437 -7.33 14.04 3.87
N TRP A 438 -7.91 12.85 3.99
CA TRP A 438 -7.64 11.72 3.12
C TRP A 438 -8.93 11.07 2.61
N PRO A 439 -8.89 10.45 1.42
CA PRO A 439 -9.99 9.64 0.91
C PRO A 439 -10.48 8.59 1.90
N GLU A 440 -11.78 8.64 2.21
CA GLU A 440 -12.46 7.69 3.09
C GLU A 440 -13.81 7.31 2.47
N LEU A 441 -14.11 6.01 2.43
CA LEU A 441 -15.39 5.47 1.97
C LEU A 441 -16.03 4.64 3.08
N SER A 442 -17.22 5.05 3.51
CA SER A 442 -18.07 4.25 4.37
C SER A 442 -18.85 3.24 3.52
N LEU A 443 -18.57 1.96 3.72
CA LEU A 443 -19.28 0.86 3.08
C LEU A 443 -20.29 0.26 4.05
N PRO A 444 -21.47 -0.18 3.56
CA PRO A 444 -22.39 -1.02 4.33
C PRO A 444 -21.62 -2.15 5.02
N GLY A 445 -21.88 -2.41 6.30
CA GLY A 445 -21.27 -3.52 7.03
C GLY A 445 -20.89 -3.15 8.45
N ALA A 446 -20.77 -4.15 9.32
CA ALA A 446 -20.12 -4.03 10.61
C ALA A 446 -18.59 -4.13 10.48
N HIS A 447 -17.87 -3.98 11.60
CA HIS A 447 -16.41 -3.89 11.61
C HIS A 447 -15.70 -5.01 10.84
N ALA A 448 -16.04 -6.27 11.10
CA ALA A 448 -15.44 -7.43 10.45
C ALA A 448 -16.13 -7.80 9.12
N ASP A 449 -17.24 -7.17 8.76
CA ASP A 449 -17.76 -7.23 7.38
C ASP A 449 -16.87 -6.39 6.44
N ILE A 450 -16.22 -5.34 6.96
CA ILE A 450 -15.27 -4.52 6.19
C ILE A 450 -13.86 -5.10 6.27
N GLY A 451 -13.41 -5.47 7.46
CA GLY A 451 -12.06 -5.99 7.68
C GLY A 451 -11.89 -7.49 7.48
N GLY A 452 -12.96 -8.27 7.35
CA GLY A 452 -12.93 -9.73 7.41
C GLY A 452 -12.76 -10.26 8.84
N GLY A 453 -12.75 -11.60 8.97
CA GLY A 453 -12.58 -12.31 10.24
C GLY A 453 -13.79 -13.13 10.68
N TYR A 454 -14.97 -12.91 10.10
CA TYR A 454 -16.13 -13.79 10.27
C TYR A 454 -15.94 -15.11 9.54
N ASN A 455 -16.42 -16.21 10.15
CA ASN A 455 -16.43 -17.51 9.49
C ASN A 455 -17.33 -17.48 8.24
N PRO A 456 -17.13 -18.40 7.26
CA PRO A 456 -17.94 -18.45 6.04
C PRO A 456 -19.45 -18.41 6.29
N GLN A 457 -19.88 -19.00 7.40
CA GLN A 457 -21.26 -18.95 7.86
C GLN A 457 -21.30 -18.94 9.38
N GLU A 458 -22.10 -18.07 9.97
CA GLU A 458 -22.29 -17.94 11.42
C GLU A 458 -23.78 -17.94 11.79
N GLU A 459 -24.10 -18.53 12.94
CA GLU A 459 -25.40 -18.35 13.57
C GLU A 459 -25.30 -17.17 14.55
N GLU A 460 -26.18 -16.20 14.35
CA GLU A 460 -26.42 -15.11 15.28
C GLU A 460 -27.62 -15.44 16.14
N TYR A 461 -27.44 -15.40 17.45
CA TYR A 461 -28.51 -15.38 18.44
C TYR A 461 -28.17 -14.30 19.47
N LEU A 462 -28.81 -13.15 19.32
CA LEU A 462 -28.35 -11.89 19.91
C LEU A 462 -29.47 -11.20 20.67
N PHE A 463 -29.15 -10.65 21.84
CA PHE A 463 -30.00 -9.73 22.57
C PHE A 463 -29.85 -8.31 21.99
N LEU A 464 -30.89 -7.81 21.32
CA LEU A 464 -30.95 -6.43 20.82
C LEU A 464 -31.50 -5.45 21.86
N SER A 465 -31.97 -5.93 23.01
CA SER A 465 -32.18 -5.07 24.17
C SER A 465 -31.55 -5.68 25.42
N ARG A 466 -31.10 -4.81 26.33
CA ARG A 466 -30.52 -5.24 27.61
C ARG A 466 -31.58 -6.06 28.37
N PRO A 467 -31.30 -7.33 28.72
CA PRO A 467 -32.24 -8.13 29.50
C PRO A 467 -32.62 -7.42 30.78
N ALA A 468 -33.92 -7.23 30.98
CA ALA A 468 -34.47 -6.58 32.15
C ALA A 468 -35.25 -7.58 32.99
N VAL A 469 -35.21 -7.42 34.32
CA VAL A 469 -35.79 -8.36 35.26
C VAL A 469 -36.72 -7.62 36.23
N GLU A 470 -37.88 -8.20 36.49
CA GLU A 470 -38.88 -7.70 37.43
C GLU A 470 -39.37 -8.84 38.33
N THR A 471 -39.63 -8.55 39.61
CA THR A 471 -40.24 -9.52 40.53
C THR A 471 -41.68 -9.11 40.80
N VAL A 472 -42.61 -9.99 40.45
CA VAL A 472 -44.07 -9.78 40.54
C VAL A 472 -44.72 -10.89 41.35
N LEU A 473 -46.00 -10.73 41.71
CA LEU A 473 -46.80 -11.82 42.27
C LEU A 473 -46.95 -12.95 41.24
N ALA A 474 -47.03 -14.20 41.71
CA ALA A 474 -47.02 -15.38 40.85
C ALA A 474 -48.16 -15.39 39.80
N ASP A 475 -49.31 -14.81 40.14
CA ASP A 475 -50.52 -14.73 39.33
C ASP A 475 -50.50 -13.65 38.24
N VAL A 476 -49.58 -12.68 38.32
CA VAL A 476 -49.44 -11.62 37.31
C VAL A 476 -49.00 -12.22 35.96
N PRO A 477 -49.75 -12.10 34.86
CA PRO A 477 -49.32 -12.62 33.56
C PRO A 477 -48.00 -12.00 33.09
N THR A 478 -47.15 -12.78 32.42
CA THR A 478 -45.84 -12.33 31.94
C THR A 478 -45.96 -11.12 31.02
N GLU A 479 -46.98 -11.12 30.16
CA GLU A 479 -47.27 -10.05 29.21
C GLU A 479 -47.73 -8.75 29.89
N ALA A 480 -48.23 -8.82 31.13
CA ALA A 480 -48.64 -7.66 31.91
C ALA A 480 -47.48 -7.01 32.69
N THR A 481 -46.29 -7.62 32.70
CA THR A 481 -45.12 -7.08 33.41
C THR A 481 -44.54 -5.85 32.72
N GLY A 482 -43.98 -4.93 33.50
CA GLY A 482 -43.33 -3.72 32.97
C GLY A 482 -42.12 -4.05 32.10
N VAL A 483 -41.36 -5.09 32.45
CA VAL A 483 -40.20 -5.53 31.64
C VAL A 483 -40.60 -6.10 30.29
N TYR A 484 -41.71 -6.83 30.19
CA TYR A 484 -42.22 -7.31 28.90
C TYR A 484 -42.69 -6.15 28.03
N GLN A 485 -43.52 -5.26 28.58
CA GLN A 485 -44.04 -4.09 27.85
C GLN A 485 -42.90 -3.18 27.36
N LYS A 486 -41.85 -3.00 28.17
CA LYS A 486 -40.64 -2.28 27.76
C LYS A 486 -39.91 -2.97 26.60
N ALA A 487 -39.77 -4.30 26.64
CA ALA A 487 -39.15 -5.05 25.55
C ALA A 487 -39.97 -4.96 24.25
N VAL A 488 -41.30 -4.97 24.32
CA VAL A 488 -42.18 -4.75 23.17
C VAL A 488 -41.97 -3.36 22.56
N GLN A 489 -41.97 -2.31 23.38
CA GLN A 489 -41.69 -0.94 22.91
C GLN A 489 -40.31 -0.83 22.25
N GLN A 490 -39.29 -1.46 22.83
CA GLN A 490 -37.96 -1.52 22.23
C GLN A 490 -37.99 -2.22 20.87
N ALA A 491 -38.69 -3.37 20.75
CA ALA A 491 -38.83 -4.11 19.50
C ALA A 491 -39.47 -3.26 18.39
N GLU A 492 -40.44 -2.41 18.72
CA GLU A 492 -41.07 -1.48 17.77
C GLU A 492 -40.10 -0.40 17.28
N THR A 493 -39.16 0.04 18.14
CA THR A 493 -38.18 1.09 17.79
C THR A 493 -36.98 0.59 16.99
N LEU A 494 -36.56 -0.66 17.19
CA LEU A 494 -35.31 -1.20 16.63
C LEU A 494 -35.21 -1.08 15.09
N PRO A 495 -36.27 -1.31 14.29
CA PRO A 495 -36.24 -1.15 12.84
C PRO A 495 -36.01 0.27 12.34
N TYR A 496 -36.12 1.30 13.19
CA TYR A 496 -35.87 2.68 12.80
C TYR A 496 -34.41 3.12 12.97
N TYR A 497 -33.58 2.32 13.65
CA TYR A 497 -32.16 2.60 13.73
C TYR A 497 -31.48 2.23 12.42
N PHE A 498 -30.77 3.19 11.84
CA PHE A 498 -30.04 3.03 10.58
C PHE A 498 -29.07 1.83 10.60
N ALA A 499 -28.38 1.62 11.73
CA ALA A 499 -27.45 0.50 11.90
C ALA A 499 -28.12 -0.87 11.73
N LEU A 500 -29.40 -1.01 12.13
CA LEU A 500 -30.12 -2.27 12.18
C LEU A 500 -31.09 -2.48 11.01
N ALA A 501 -31.69 -1.40 10.51
CA ALA A 501 -32.75 -1.46 9.50
C ALA A 501 -32.45 -2.40 8.32
N PRO A 502 -31.25 -2.39 7.69
CA PRO A 502 -30.97 -3.26 6.56
C PRO A 502 -30.89 -4.76 6.93
N MET A 503 -30.43 -5.08 8.14
CA MET A 503 -30.15 -6.48 8.52
C MET A 503 -31.36 -7.20 9.13
N LEU A 504 -32.28 -6.50 9.80
CA LEU A 504 -33.41 -7.12 10.49
C LEU A 504 -34.32 -8.00 9.59
N PRO A 505 -34.60 -7.65 8.32
CA PRO A 505 -35.42 -8.50 7.44
C PRO A 505 -34.82 -9.87 7.14
N SER A 506 -33.51 -10.06 7.37
CA SER A 506 -32.81 -11.34 7.13
C SER A 506 -32.92 -12.33 8.29
N GLY A 507 -33.58 -11.95 9.39
CA GLY A 507 -33.69 -12.79 10.57
C GLY A 507 -35.04 -12.70 11.27
N VAL A 508 -35.11 -13.36 12.43
CA VAL A 508 -36.31 -13.41 13.27
C VAL A 508 -36.04 -12.59 14.52
N MET A 509 -36.72 -11.44 14.65
CA MET A 509 -36.74 -10.64 15.86
C MET A 509 -37.96 -11.01 16.71
N LYS A 510 -37.77 -11.26 18.00
CA LYS A 510 -38.86 -11.59 18.93
C LYS A 510 -38.57 -11.10 20.34
N VAL A 511 -39.63 -10.83 21.10
CA VAL A 511 -39.53 -10.63 22.55
C VAL A 511 -39.49 -12.00 23.21
N GLU A 512 -38.38 -12.31 23.87
CA GLU A 512 -38.25 -13.52 24.66
C GLU A 512 -38.41 -13.23 26.15
N THR A 513 -38.92 -14.23 26.88
CA THR A 513 -39.11 -14.16 28.31
C THR A 513 -38.57 -15.40 29.00
N ASN A 514 -38.12 -15.23 30.23
CA ASN A 514 -37.77 -16.33 31.14
C ASN A 514 -38.39 -16.07 32.50
N THR A 515 -38.92 -17.11 33.14
CA THR A 515 -39.60 -17.00 34.44
C THR A 515 -38.91 -17.89 35.46
N ASP A 516 -38.49 -17.30 36.57
CA ASP A 516 -38.01 -18.01 37.75
C ASP A 516 -39.08 -17.99 38.84
N GLU A 517 -39.66 -19.16 39.10
CA GLU A 517 -40.68 -19.35 40.14
C GLU A 517 -40.07 -19.62 41.53
N LYS A 518 -38.75 -19.78 41.65
CA LYS A 518 -38.05 -20.07 42.91
C LYS A 518 -37.68 -18.80 43.67
N VAL A 519 -38.62 -17.85 43.77
CA VAL A 519 -38.43 -16.59 44.49
C VAL A 519 -39.04 -16.69 45.87
N SER A 520 -38.33 -16.20 46.89
CA SER A 520 -38.87 -16.14 48.25
C SER A 520 -40.20 -15.37 48.28
N PRO A 521 -41.22 -15.86 49.00
CA PRO A 521 -42.47 -15.14 49.21
C PRO A 521 -42.24 -13.74 49.80
N ASP A 522 -43.22 -12.85 49.67
CA ASP A 522 -43.18 -11.57 50.37
C ASP A 522 -43.35 -11.72 51.89
N HIS A 523 -43.24 -10.60 52.61
CA HIS A 523 -43.44 -10.58 54.07
C HIS A 523 -44.85 -11.01 54.51
N LEU A 524 -45.81 -11.08 53.58
CA LEU A 524 -47.20 -11.51 53.82
C LEU A 524 -47.44 -12.98 53.40
N GLY A 525 -46.42 -13.67 52.90
CA GLY A 525 -46.49 -15.06 52.46
C GLY A 525 -47.00 -15.27 51.03
N ASN A 526 -47.18 -14.21 50.24
CA ASN A 526 -47.64 -14.33 48.85
C ASN A 526 -46.52 -14.88 47.96
N ALA A 527 -46.88 -15.86 47.12
CA ALA A 527 -45.98 -16.42 46.12
C ALA A 527 -45.56 -15.35 45.10
N LYS A 528 -44.27 -15.34 44.77
CA LYS A 528 -43.65 -14.43 43.82
C LYS A 528 -43.00 -15.20 42.69
N LYS A 529 -42.88 -14.54 41.53
CA LYS A 529 -42.04 -14.98 40.43
C LYS A 529 -41.19 -13.83 39.93
N ARG A 530 -40.08 -14.18 39.29
CA ARG A 530 -39.18 -13.23 38.65
C ARG A 530 -39.24 -13.43 37.15
N VAL A 531 -39.64 -12.38 36.45
CA VAL A 531 -39.79 -12.37 34.99
C VAL A 531 -38.62 -11.60 34.40
N ALA A 532 -37.92 -12.21 33.46
CA ALA A 532 -36.95 -11.54 32.60
C ALA A 532 -37.53 -11.39 31.20
N ALA A 533 -37.30 -10.25 30.56
CA ALA A 533 -37.72 -10.00 29.17
C ALA A 533 -36.64 -9.23 28.40
N ALA A 534 -36.50 -9.55 27.11
CA ALA A 534 -35.57 -8.88 26.20
C ALA A 534 -35.99 -9.09 24.74
N VAL A 535 -35.51 -8.21 23.85
CA VAL A 535 -35.61 -8.42 22.40
C VAL A 535 -34.43 -9.27 21.94
N THR A 536 -34.73 -10.35 21.22
CA THR A 536 -33.74 -11.24 20.62
C THR A 536 -33.84 -11.20 19.09
N PHE A 537 -32.72 -11.49 18.43
CA PHE A 537 -32.61 -11.60 16.98
C PHE A 537 -31.83 -12.85 16.62
N GLN A 538 -32.41 -13.70 15.77
CA GLN A 538 -31.80 -14.94 15.33
C GLN A 538 -31.74 -15.02 13.80
N ARG A 539 -30.58 -15.41 13.26
CA ARG A 539 -30.41 -15.72 11.84
C ARG A 539 -29.13 -16.51 11.57
N ILE A 540 -28.97 -16.88 10.31
CA ILE A 540 -27.72 -17.37 9.73
C ILE A 540 -27.22 -16.30 8.75
N VAL A 541 -25.94 -15.98 8.81
CA VAL A 541 -25.30 -14.95 7.99
C VAL A 541 -23.99 -15.49 7.41
N SER A 542 -23.65 -15.11 6.17
CA SER A 542 -22.38 -15.46 5.54
C SER A 542 -21.42 -14.27 5.51
N ASN A 543 -20.12 -14.56 5.37
CA ASN A 543 -19.09 -13.52 5.30
C ASN A 543 -18.83 -12.96 3.90
N ASP A 544 -19.71 -13.24 2.92
CA ASP A 544 -19.44 -12.92 1.52
C ASP A 544 -19.26 -11.42 1.26
N TRP A 545 -19.87 -10.56 2.08
CA TRP A 545 -19.69 -9.10 1.95
C TRP A 545 -18.24 -8.64 2.21
N SER A 546 -17.48 -9.34 3.06
CA SER A 546 -16.07 -8.97 3.28
C SER A 546 -15.22 -9.19 2.04
N LYS A 547 -15.65 -10.05 1.11
CA LYS A 547 -14.99 -10.26 -0.18
C LYS A 547 -15.21 -9.06 -1.12
N VAL A 548 -16.37 -8.40 -1.04
CA VAL A 548 -16.62 -7.13 -1.74
C VAL A 548 -15.71 -6.03 -1.18
N ALA A 549 -15.62 -5.90 0.14
CA ALA A 549 -14.71 -4.93 0.78
C ALA A 549 -13.23 -5.20 0.42
N LEU A 550 -12.82 -6.47 0.37
CA LEU A 550 -11.50 -6.89 -0.12
C LEU A 550 -11.28 -6.43 -1.57
N ARG A 551 -12.23 -6.70 -2.46
CA ARG A 551 -12.14 -6.32 -3.87
C ARG A 551 -12.02 -4.81 -4.05
N VAL A 552 -12.75 -4.05 -3.25
CA VAL A 552 -12.69 -2.58 -3.25
C VAL A 552 -11.28 -2.09 -2.90
N MET A 553 -10.73 -2.52 -1.76
CA MET A 553 -9.37 -2.10 -1.38
C MET A 553 -8.32 -2.56 -2.38
N TYR A 554 -8.45 -3.78 -2.89
CA TYR A 554 -7.55 -4.34 -3.90
C TYR A 554 -7.50 -3.47 -5.17
N GLU A 555 -8.64 -3.05 -5.71
CA GLU A 555 -8.67 -2.21 -6.92
C GLU A 555 -8.17 -0.79 -6.66
N VAL A 556 -8.52 -0.19 -5.51
CA VAL A 556 -8.01 1.16 -5.16
C VAL A 556 -6.50 1.14 -4.93
N ALA A 557 -5.97 0.13 -4.25
CA ALA A 557 -4.54 -0.01 -4.03
C ALA A 557 -3.79 -0.21 -5.37
N LYS A 558 -4.35 -0.98 -6.31
CA LYS A 558 -3.79 -1.09 -7.66
C LYS A 558 -3.78 0.24 -8.41
N GLU A 559 -4.85 1.03 -8.29
CA GLU A 559 -4.91 2.38 -8.86
C GLU A 559 -3.85 3.32 -8.25
N ALA A 560 -3.48 3.11 -6.98
CA ALA A 560 -2.38 3.80 -6.32
C ALA A 560 -0.97 3.29 -6.71
N GLY A 561 -0.87 2.21 -7.50
CA GLY A 561 0.39 1.63 -7.98
C GLY A 561 0.85 0.37 -7.25
N VAL A 562 0.04 -0.17 -6.33
CA VAL A 562 0.36 -1.43 -5.65
C VAL A 562 0.23 -2.62 -6.61
N VAL A 563 1.24 -3.48 -6.65
CA VAL A 563 1.22 -4.67 -7.51
C VAL A 563 0.68 -5.87 -6.75
N PHE A 564 -0.42 -6.44 -7.24
CA PHE A 564 -1.00 -7.68 -6.73
C PHE A 564 -1.08 -8.74 -7.82
N ASP A 565 -0.98 -9.99 -7.41
CA ASP A 565 -1.35 -11.15 -8.22
C ASP A 565 -2.86 -11.16 -8.49
N ALA A 566 -3.26 -11.75 -9.61
CA ALA A 566 -4.66 -11.82 -9.98
C ALA A 566 -5.48 -12.65 -8.98
N MET A 567 -6.62 -12.11 -8.54
CA MET A 567 -7.64 -12.88 -7.83
C MET A 567 -8.16 -14.00 -8.74
N GLN A 568 -7.99 -15.25 -8.31
CA GLN A 568 -8.47 -16.42 -9.04
C GLN A 568 -9.98 -16.60 -8.86
N GLU A 569 -10.63 -17.23 -9.84
CA GLU A 569 -12.04 -17.64 -9.70
C GLU A 569 -12.13 -18.89 -8.82
N ASN A 570 -12.23 -18.68 -7.51
CA ASN A 570 -12.43 -19.74 -6.52
C ASN A 570 -13.29 -19.23 -5.34
N ASN A 571 -13.64 -20.14 -4.42
CA ASN A 571 -14.52 -19.85 -3.29
C ASN A 571 -13.94 -18.83 -2.28
N ASP A 572 -12.62 -18.59 -2.29
CA ASP A 572 -12.00 -17.59 -1.40
C ASP A 572 -12.37 -16.16 -1.82
N TYR A 573 -12.59 -15.94 -3.12
CA TYR A 573 -12.79 -14.61 -3.71
C TYR A 573 -14.16 -14.41 -4.38
N SER A 574 -14.96 -15.47 -4.53
CA SER A 574 -16.29 -15.40 -5.13
C SER A 574 -17.37 -15.05 -4.11
N TRP A 575 -18.37 -14.30 -4.56
CA TRP A 575 -19.57 -13.95 -3.82
C TRP A 575 -20.82 -14.36 -4.62
N PRO A 576 -22.01 -14.40 -4.00
CA PRO A 576 -23.27 -14.69 -4.69
C PRO A 576 -23.57 -13.66 -5.79
N THR A 577 -24.13 -14.11 -6.91
CA THR A 577 -24.38 -13.27 -8.10
C THR A 577 -25.30 -12.07 -7.84
N GLU A 578 -26.15 -12.12 -6.81
CA GLU A 578 -26.96 -10.96 -6.40
C GLU A 578 -26.11 -9.76 -5.93
N LEU A 579 -24.85 -9.99 -5.55
CA LEU A 579 -23.90 -8.95 -5.17
C LEU A 579 -23.09 -8.40 -6.35
N ASP A 580 -23.20 -8.92 -7.58
CA ASP A 580 -22.34 -8.50 -8.69
C ASP A 580 -22.51 -7.02 -9.04
N ALA A 581 -23.76 -6.59 -9.27
CA ALA A 581 -24.06 -5.19 -9.57
C ALA A 581 -23.72 -4.25 -8.39
N ILE A 582 -23.93 -4.74 -7.16
CA ILE A 582 -23.63 -4.01 -5.93
C ILE A 582 -22.11 -3.84 -5.77
N CYS A 583 -21.32 -4.86 -6.07
CA CYS A 583 -19.87 -4.82 -6.06
C CYS A 583 -19.35 -3.81 -7.09
N GLN A 584 -19.89 -3.80 -8.31
CA GLN A 584 -19.52 -2.80 -9.33
C GLN A 584 -19.81 -1.38 -8.85
N LYS A 585 -20.94 -1.18 -8.17
CA LYS A 585 -21.28 0.12 -7.57
C LYS A 585 -20.35 0.49 -6.40
N ALA A 586 -20.01 -0.45 -5.54
CA ALA A 586 -19.03 -0.25 -4.46
C ALA A 586 -17.65 0.14 -5.01
N LEU A 587 -17.21 -0.51 -6.09
CA LEU A 587 -15.98 -0.17 -6.80
C LEU A 587 -16.02 1.24 -7.40
N SER A 588 -17.13 1.60 -8.04
CA SER A 588 -17.34 2.96 -8.57
C SER A 588 -17.30 4.01 -7.46
N GLN A 589 -17.98 3.75 -6.34
CA GLN A 589 -17.95 4.63 -5.16
C GLN A 589 -16.53 4.81 -4.62
N ALA A 590 -15.75 3.73 -4.56
CA ALA A 590 -14.39 3.77 -4.05
C ALA A 590 -13.44 4.54 -4.95
N LYS A 591 -13.50 4.31 -6.27
CA LYS A 591 -12.69 5.06 -7.24
C LYS A 591 -13.02 6.55 -7.22
N ASN A 592 -14.30 6.89 -7.13
CA ASN A 592 -14.71 8.28 -7.01
C ASN A 592 -14.23 8.89 -5.69
N ALA A 593 -14.41 8.21 -4.55
CA ALA A 593 -13.93 8.68 -3.25
C ALA A 593 -12.40 8.87 -3.25
N PHE A 594 -11.65 7.93 -3.85
CA PHE A 594 -10.21 8.00 -4.01
C PHE A 594 -9.75 9.21 -4.84
N ASN A 595 -10.50 9.54 -5.89
CA ASN A 595 -10.23 10.68 -6.77
C ASN A 595 -10.92 12.00 -6.34
N GLY A 596 -11.55 12.05 -5.16
CA GLY A 596 -12.21 13.25 -4.65
C GLY A 596 -13.55 13.61 -5.33
N ALA A 597 -14.19 12.65 -5.99
CA ALA A 597 -15.48 12.80 -6.66
C ALA A 597 -16.65 12.23 -5.84
N ASN A 598 -17.84 12.82 -6.02
CA ASN A 598 -19.07 12.35 -5.38
C ASN A 598 -19.62 11.09 -6.08
N SER A 599 -20.29 10.24 -5.31
CA SER A 599 -20.92 9.03 -5.82
C SER A 599 -22.37 8.90 -5.41
N LEU A 600 -23.15 8.19 -6.23
CA LEU A 600 -24.49 7.76 -5.88
C LEU A 600 -24.43 6.76 -4.73
N GLN A 601 -25.23 7.01 -3.70
CA GLN A 601 -25.38 6.12 -2.55
C GLN A 601 -26.11 4.82 -2.95
N PHE A 602 -25.98 3.78 -2.12
CA PHE A 602 -26.79 2.58 -2.28
C PHE A 602 -28.27 2.90 -2.12
N SER A 603 -29.12 2.31 -2.96
CA SER A 603 -30.58 2.40 -2.82
C SER A 603 -31.05 1.55 -1.64
N SER A 604 -32.29 1.76 -1.20
CA SER A 604 -32.88 0.93 -0.13
C SER A 604 -32.94 -0.56 -0.51
N ASP A 605 -33.22 -0.89 -1.77
CA ASP A 605 -33.26 -2.27 -2.25
C ASP A 605 -31.88 -2.93 -2.27
N GLU A 606 -30.85 -2.17 -2.65
CA GLU A 606 -29.46 -2.62 -2.56
C GLU A 606 -29.06 -2.82 -1.09
N LEU A 607 -29.38 -1.88 -0.19
CA LEU A 607 -29.10 -2.02 1.24
C LEU A 607 -29.82 -3.22 1.86
N ASN A 608 -31.07 -3.51 1.48
CA ASN A 608 -31.78 -4.71 1.93
C ASN A 608 -31.11 -6.00 1.44
N THR A 609 -30.57 -5.98 0.21
CA THR A 609 -29.81 -7.12 -0.34
C THR A 609 -28.50 -7.31 0.43
N ILE A 610 -27.76 -6.23 0.68
CA ILE A 610 -26.52 -6.24 1.45
C ILE A 610 -26.78 -6.67 2.90
N GLY A 611 -27.91 -6.27 3.48
CA GLY A 611 -28.34 -6.60 4.83
C GLY A 611 -28.37 -8.09 5.18
N LYS A 612 -28.53 -8.96 4.17
CA LYS A 612 -28.41 -10.42 4.32
C LYS A 612 -27.00 -10.87 4.74
N TYR A 613 -26.00 -10.05 4.47
CA TYR A 613 -24.57 -10.33 4.67
C TYR A 613 -23.90 -9.44 5.73
N ILE A 614 -24.61 -8.42 6.25
CA ILE A 614 -24.11 -7.56 7.32
C ILE A 614 -24.33 -8.29 8.63
N HIS A 615 -23.28 -8.53 9.42
CA HIS A 615 -23.38 -9.10 10.77
C HIS A 615 -23.86 -8.06 11.79
N CYS A 616 -24.59 -8.49 12.81
CA CYS A 616 -25.05 -7.65 13.90
C CYS A 616 -23.99 -7.65 15.01
N SER A 617 -22.95 -6.83 14.85
CA SER A 617 -21.82 -6.82 15.79
C SER A 617 -22.20 -6.33 17.19
N ALA A 618 -23.15 -5.40 17.30
CA ALA A 618 -23.60 -4.82 18.55
C ALA A 618 -24.77 -5.59 19.18
N ASN A 619 -24.61 -6.01 20.43
CA ASN A 619 -25.61 -6.79 21.17
C ASN A 619 -25.37 -6.74 22.68
N TRP A 620 -26.41 -7.10 23.44
CA TRP A 620 -26.42 -7.21 24.89
C TRP A 620 -26.19 -8.64 25.38
N ASN A 621 -25.48 -9.49 24.62
CA ASN A 621 -25.11 -10.81 25.12
C ASN A 621 -24.06 -10.64 26.22
N ALA A 622 -24.31 -11.24 27.39
CA ALA A 622 -23.36 -11.23 28.49
C ALA A 622 -22.18 -12.17 28.19
N VAL A 623 -20.96 -11.74 28.52
CA VAL A 623 -19.76 -12.56 28.57
C VAL A 623 -19.62 -13.06 30.01
N ASP A 624 -19.95 -14.34 30.22
CA ASP A 624 -19.81 -14.98 31.53
C ASP A 624 -18.41 -15.61 31.64
N TYR A 625 -17.54 -15.00 32.46
CA TYR A 625 -16.17 -15.47 32.65
C TYR A 625 -16.07 -16.76 33.49
N HIS A 626 -17.18 -17.28 34.04
CA HIS A 626 -17.16 -18.42 34.96
C HIS A 626 -18.05 -19.61 34.55
N LEU A 627 -18.91 -19.51 33.53
CA LEU A 627 -19.88 -20.57 33.24
C LEU A 627 -19.70 -21.25 31.88
N LYS A 628 -19.21 -22.50 31.95
CA LYS A 628 -19.42 -23.52 30.92
C LYS A 628 -20.92 -23.85 30.88
N ASN A 629 -21.59 -23.52 29.77
CA ASN A 629 -22.84 -24.11 29.28
C ASN A 629 -24.18 -23.78 29.95
N ASN A 630 -24.39 -22.61 30.57
CA ASN A 630 -25.75 -22.16 30.90
C ASN A 630 -25.88 -20.63 30.81
N ILE A 631 -26.98 -20.14 30.24
CA ILE A 631 -27.40 -18.73 30.38
C ILE A 631 -27.73 -18.53 31.85
N SER A 632 -26.86 -17.86 32.61
CA SER A 632 -27.13 -17.56 34.01
C SER A 632 -27.98 -16.30 34.15
N SER A 633 -29.05 -16.41 34.93
CA SER A 633 -29.96 -15.33 35.31
C SER A 633 -29.38 -14.38 36.38
N ALA A 634 -28.06 -14.40 36.58
CA ALA A 634 -27.37 -13.53 37.50
C ALA A 634 -26.76 -12.36 36.74
N VAL A 635 -27.55 -11.29 36.55
CA VAL A 635 -26.96 -9.96 36.30
C VAL A 635 -26.29 -9.54 37.60
N SER A 636 -25.08 -10.05 37.83
CA SER A 636 -24.15 -9.55 38.84
C SER A 636 -23.93 -8.07 38.57
N SER A 637 -23.95 -7.27 39.63
CA SER A 637 -23.78 -5.82 39.68
C SER A 637 -22.35 -5.35 39.32
N SER A 638 -21.76 -5.91 38.26
CA SER A 638 -20.60 -5.39 37.55
C SER A 638 -21.08 -4.92 36.17
N GLU A 639 -21.92 -3.87 36.17
CA GLU A 639 -22.81 -3.51 35.05
C GLU A 639 -22.13 -3.10 33.74
N THR A 640 -20.83 -2.80 33.73
CA THR A 640 -20.09 -2.35 32.55
C THR A 640 -19.19 -3.40 31.92
N PHE A 641 -18.77 -4.43 32.66
CA PHE A 641 -17.78 -5.41 32.20
C PHE A 641 -18.38 -6.66 31.54
N SER A 642 -19.68 -6.91 31.71
CA SER A 642 -20.32 -8.12 31.17
C SER A 642 -20.75 -8.00 29.71
N PHE A 643 -20.89 -6.80 29.13
CA PHE A 643 -21.43 -6.59 27.78
C PHE A 643 -20.40 -5.98 26.83
N VAL A 644 -19.41 -6.77 26.44
CA VAL A 644 -18.28 -6.33 25.59
C VAL A 644 -18.73 -5.77 24.24
N ASN A 645 -19.84 -6.30 23.70
CA ASN A 645 -20.39 -5.90 22.39
C ASN A 645 -21.58 -4.95 22.52
N ARG A 646 -21.81 -4.30 23.67
CA ARG A 646 -22.97 -3.40 23.82
C ARG A 646 -22.99 -2.32 22.73
N PRO A 647 -24.17 -1.96 22.19
CA PRO A 647 -24.30 -0.82 21.31
C PRO A 647 -23.93 0.47 22.05
N ASP A 648 -23.43 1.43 21.29
CA ASP A 648 -23.29 2.83 21.68
C ASP A 648 -24.68 3.48 21.76
N GLU A 649 -24.75 4.71 22.27
CA GLU A 649 -26.01 5.43 22.43
C GLU A 649 -26.76 5.55 21.09
N ASN A 650 -28.07 5.25 21.11
CA ASN A 650 -28.94 5.27 19.94
C ASN A 650 -28.43 4.43 18.75
N TRP A 651 -27.63 3.38 18.99
CA TRP A 651 -27.04 2.55 17.92
C TRP A 651 -26.22 3.37 16.92
N THR A 652 -25.68 4.51 17.35
CA THR A 652 -24.86 5.39 16.53
C THR A 652 -23.43 5.32 16.99
N ARG A 653 -22.52 4.98 16.07
CA ARG A 653 -21.09 4.87 16.37
C ARG A 653 -20.47 6.22 16.70
N THR A 654 -19.70 6.28 17.77
CA THR A 654 -18.80 7.42 17.99
C THR A 654 -17.66 7.45 16.95
N VAL A 655 -17.43 8.62 16.36
CA VAL A 655 -16.39 8.87 15.35
C VAL A 655 -15.47 9.99 15.84
N TYR A 656 -14.17 9.76 15.84
CA TYR A 656 -13.12 10.73 16.14
C TYR A 656 -12.50 11.27 14.86
N ASP A 657 -12.29 12.58 14.81
CA ASP A 657 -11.51 13.21 13.76
C ASP A 657 -9.99 12.99 13.94
N MET A 658 -9.20 13.51 13.00
CA MET A 658 -7.74 13.41 13.02
C MET A 658 -7.07 14.14 14.20
N ALA A 659 -7.77 15.05 14.87
CA ALA A 659 -7.32 15.75 16.06
C ALA A 659 -7.77 15.07 17.36
N GLY A 660 -8.49 13.94 17.27
CA GLY A 660 -9.01 13.22 18.43
C GLY A 660 -10.28 13.84 19.02
N ASN A 661 -10.96 14.73 18.30
CA ASN A 661 -12.24 15.28 18.75
C ASN A 661 -13.40 14.39 18.26
N PRO A 662 -14.42 14.14 19.11
CA PRO A 662 -15.61 13.42 18.68
C PRO A 662 -16.39 14.28 17.67
N GLN A 663 -16.75 13.67 16.53
CA GLN A 663 -17.69 14.21 15.56
C GLN A 663 -19.11 13.96 16.08
N LYS A 664 -19.90 15.03 16.16
CA LYS A 664 -21.32 14.98 16.57
C LYS A 664 -22.24 14.68 15.41
#